data_AF-A0A251X6T7-F1
#
_entry.id   AF-A0A251X6T7-F1
#
_cell.length_a   1.000
_cell.length_b   1.000
_cell.length_c   1.000
_cell.angle_alpha   90.00
_cell.angle_beta   90.00
_cell.angle_gamma   90.00
#
_symmetry.space_group_name_H-M   'P 1'
#
loop_
_entity.id
_entity.type
_entity.pdbx_description
1 polymer ?
#
loop_
_entity_poly.entity_id
_entity_poly.type
_entity_poly.pdbx_seq_one_letter_code
_entity_poly.pdbx_strand_id
1 'polypeptide(L)'
;MPNKPKVILQLEKDLGFELEQVELGRIWTWEREKLIGFSLSSIGQVIGLRLTGCEIKNLNLLKNLNALTDLNLRGNQISDLNFLENLTNLINLDLNSNKINEISPLQGLTALTQLSLSENQISDLSPLQDLTALTRLNLWWNQIIDLSQLKGLTALTELYLRDNQISDPSPLQGLTALTWLDLQNNQIQEITLDFLNHFQKLIELKLYGNPIKNIPEEIFNRKYKDVLTPVRHYLEDLEKQQIQTYQAKVILIGNGRVGKTCLLKRWLDKTFDEKEPSTHAIQLRHYCPEKLCKNNGNAGFLKSILNKILNLFHIKNESRDIQFHIWDFGGQDIYHATHRLFMKTKAIFVLVWDAQTEKEPEQKEADHSYRNYPLNYWLDYAKNLGKNSPILIVQTKKQRDGEQIPKNLAELRQNYNIIASIAVESSQDKHNGFTFFEQHLMEQVEKLLEKTCTVFPKSWWDVQIQLQKWQTSKKTLSLTEFNKLCQKFGLDNEHASSVLSYLHHSGVVFYQENLFQNQIILDQKWAIDAVYTLFDRSGIFLRLARTGEFDTGDLQQVWNDYSEIEQALFLNFMKSCEICFELDYDSEKPFSERRFIAPALLPEEKPKPSNLWLNAQKWFVRYQYRFLHYGNLQSFIVRTHQWAERASLWKNGCELDDDQGNSALIEGFFNTEKPYLQIMVTGNNPQNLLDKVRNEFDEIQQDDQVEECWSLNGEDFVRRIDVESASKQNRQIQAINGVWVDIEGFKLFLQKNDKERFMSEIKIFVSYASQDRQLRQLLVDGLTRHLSHRADFTYNFWTDKDIVLGDDWQEEIDNSLKDTQAALLLVSASFAASGFIKENELPVFFQRKKEEGYCIMPVLVREFDFGHFEKISKIQFFKPYHGDYEYTNPAIQHTVMPFDKIAEYKDIPDGIRERYYKNLAAEIDKMVRKKFTKKI
;
A
#
# COMPACT_ATOMS: atom_id res chain seq x y z
N MET A 1 -27.70 -6.27 -42.43
CA MET A 1 -27.54 -6.46 -40.97
C MET A 1 -28.73 -7.26 -40.48
N PRO A 2 -28.57 -8.34 -39.68
CA PRO A 2 -29.74 -9.06 -39.18
C PRO A 2 -30.55 -8.12 -38.28
N ASN A 3 -31.88 -8.20 -38.35
CA ASN A 3 -32.81 -7.22 -37.75
C ASN A 3 -32.56 -7.06 -36.24
N LYS A 4 -32.00 -5.92 -35.81
CA LYS A 4 -31.96 -5.53 -34.39
C LYS A 4 -33.39 -5.54 -33.82
N PRO A 5 -33.62 -6.05 -32.59
CA PRO A 5 -34.95 -6.01 -31.98
C PRO A 5 -35.49 -4.59 -31.92
N LYS A 6 -36.80 -4.41 -32.10
CA LYS A 6 -37.45 -3.08 -32.09
C LYS A 6 -37.13 -2.25 -30.85
N VAL A 7 -36.98 -2.90 -29.70
CA VAL A 7 -36.64 -2.23 -28.45
C VAL A 7 -35.21 -1.67 -28.44
N ILE A 8 -34.26 -2.37 -29.08
CA ILE A 8 -32.88 -1.89 -29.23
C ILE A 8 -32.85 -0.66 -30.15
N LEU A 9 -33.54 -0.73 -31.29
CA LEU A 9 -33.65 0.42 -32.21
C LEU A 9 -34.28 1.65 -31.52
N GLN A 10 -35.25 1.44 -30.63
CA GLN A 10 -35.86 2.52 -29.86
C GLN A 10 -34.89 3.07 -28.81
N LEU A 11 -34.16 2.20 -28.09
CA LEU A 11 -33.12 2.63 -27.14
C LEU A 11 -32.02 3.44 -27.83
N GLU A 12 -31.54 3.00 -28.99
CA GLU A 12 -30.53 3.74 -29.78
C GLU A 12 -31.02 5.13 -30.16
N LYS A 13 -32.30 5.23 -30.56
CA LYS A 13 -32.93 6.51 -30.88
C LYS A 13 -33.04 7.43 -29.66
N ASP A 14 -33.38 6.89 -28.50
CA ASP A 14 -33.56 7.68 -27.28
C ASP A 14 -32.22 8.09 -26.65
N LEU A 15 -31.18 7.26 -26.81
CA LEU A 15 -29.84 7.48 -26.27
C LEU A 15 -28.93 8.27 -27.22
N GLY A 16 -29.22 8.27 -28.52
CA GLY A 16 -28.46 9.01 -29.54
C GLY A 16 -27.18 8.33 -30.01
N PHE A 17 -27.04 7.03 -29.79
CA PHE A 17 -25.90 6.22 -30.25
C PHE A 17 -26.33 4.78 -30.56
N GLU A 18 -25.56 4.09 -31.41
CA GLU A 18 -25.82 2.70 -31.76
C GLU A 18 -25.31 1.73 -30.68
N LEU A 19 -26.04 0.65 -30.48
CA LEU A 19 -25.67 -0.45 -29.60
C LEU A 19 -25.14 -1.62 -30.43
N GLU A 20 -24.01 -2.16 -30.00
CA GLU A 20 -23.40 -3.33 -30.64
C GLU A 20 -23.96 -4.62 -30.05
N GLN A 21 -24.14 -5.65 -30.89
CA GLN A 21 -24.50 -6.97 -30.40
C GLN A 21 -23.23 -7.68 -29.93
N VAL A 22 -23.20 -8.11 -28.66
CA VAL A 22 -22.04 -8.74 -28.03
C VAL A 22 -22.41 -10.08 -27.40
N GLU A 23 -21.41 -10.90 -27.11
CA GLU A 23 -21.60 -12.12 -26.31
C GLU A 23 -22.06 -11.79 -24.90
N LEU A 24 -22.94 -12.61 -24.32
CA LEU A 24 -23.52 -12.36 -22.99
C LEU A 24 -22.45 -12.20 -21.90
N GLY A 25 -21.36 -12.97 -21.97
CA GLY A 25 -20.24 -12.86 -21.05
C GLY A 25 -19.65 -11.44 -21.01
N ARG A 26 -19.65 -10.70 -22.13
CA ARG A 26 -19.14 -9.33 -22.23
C ARG A 26 -20.08 -8.26 -21.65
N ILE A 27 -21.35 -8.59 -21.42
CA ILE A 27 -22.29 -7.69 -20.73
C ILE A 27 -21.88 -7.53 -19.27
N TRP A 28 -21.42 -8.62 -18.66
CA TRP A 28 -21.02 -8.71 -17.27
C TRP A 28 -19.51 -8.90 -17.09
N THR A 29 -18.69 -8.17 -17.85
CA THR A 29 -17.24 -8.10 -17.61
C THR A 29 -16.86 -6.87 -16.78
N TRP A 30 -15.92 -7.08 -15.87
CA TRP A 30 -15.22 -6.02 -15.13
C TRP A 30 -14.18 -5.28 -16.02
N GLU A 31 -14.12 -5.65 -17.30
CA GLU A 31 -13.26 -5.05 -18.30
C GLU A 31 -13.64 -3.58 -18.53
N ARG A 32 -12.59 -2.80 -18.73
CA ARG A 32 -12.55 -1.33 -18.78
C ARG A 32 -12.98 -0.73 -20.11
N GLU A 33 -13.24 -1.57 -21.09
CA GLU A 33 -13.75 -1.08 -22.35
C GLU A 33 -15.09 -0.39 -22.10
N LYS A 34 -15.23 0.80 -22.67
CA LYS A 34 -16.49 1.56 -22.72
C LYS A 34 -17.43 0.85 -23.71
N LEU A 35 -17.78 -0.38 -23.37
CA LEU A 35 -18.62 -1.26 -24.16
C LEU A 35 -20.07 -0.90 -23.88
N ILE A 36 -20.77 -0.51 -24.92
CA ILE A 36 -22.22 -0.25 -24.92
C ILE A 36 -22.84 -1.20 -25.93
N GLY A 37 -23.69 -2.09 -25.45
CA GLY A 37 -24.14 -3.20 -26.28
C GLY A 37 -25.21 -4.04 -25.64
N PHE A 38 -25.70 -5.01 -26.43
CA PHE A 38 -26.77 -5.91 -26.04
C PHE A 38 -26.47 -7.34 -26.47
N SER A 39 -27.10 -8.31 -25.82
CA SER A 39 -26.99 -9.72 -26.16
C SER A 39 -28.38 -10.31 -26.40
N LEU A 40 -28.45 -11.24 -27.35
CA LEU A 40 -29.69 -11.94 -27.71
C LEU A 40 -29.62 -13.41 -27.33
N SER A 41 -30.76 -13.98 -26.95
CA SER A 41 -30.95 -15.42 -26.89
C SER A 41 -30.98 -16.04 -28.29
N SER A 42 -30.92 -17.37 -28.35
CA SER A 42 -31.06 -18.14 -29.59
C SER A 42 -32.38 -17.88 -30.35
N ILE A 43 -33.40 -17.35 -29.66
CA ILE A 43 -34.70 -16.97 -30.23
C ILE A 43 -34.86 -15.46 -30.44
N GLY A 44 -33.79 -14.66 -30.29
CA GLY A 44 -33.76 -13.24 -30.60
C GLY A 44 -34.33 -12.30 -29.52
N GLN A 45 -34.55 -12.77 -28.30
CA GLN A 45 -34.93 -11.91 -27.16
C GLN A 45 -33.70 -11.26 -26.55
N VAL A 46 -33.82 -10.00 -26.10
CA VAL A 46 -32.73 -9.31 -25.38
C VAL A 46 -32.58 -9.92 -23.99
N ILE A 47 -31.42 -10.52 -23.75
CA ILE A 47 -31.06 -11.19 -22.49
C ILE A 47 -29.96 -10.46 -21.73
N GLY A 48 -29.17 -9.64 -22.43
CA GLY A 48 -28.11 -8.84 -21.83
C GLY A 48 -28.12 -7.41 -22.34
N LEU A 49 -27.85 -6.45 -21.46
CA LEU A 49 -27.73 -5.03 -21.82
C LEU A 49 -26.66 -4.34 -20.99
N ARG A 50 -25.73 -3.66 -21.65
CA ARG A 50 -24.66 -2.87 -21.03
C ARG A 50 -24.73 -1.44 -21.55
N LEU A 51 -24.96 -0.50 -20.65
CA LEU A 51 -25.08 0.94 -20.92
C LEU A 51 -24.23 1.75 -19.91
N THR A 52 -22.92 1.50 -19.88
CA THR A 52 -22.01 2.12 -18.90
C THR A 52 -21.64 3.56 -19.29
N GLY A 53 -21.74 4.50 -18.35
CA GLY A 53 -21.20 5.86 -18.55
C GLY A 53 -21.98 6.72 -19.56
N CYS A 54 -23.28 6.47 -19.72
CA CYS A 54 -24.12 7.08 -20.76
C CYS A 54 -24.98 8.26 -20.27
N GLU A 55 -24.73 8.76 -19.05
CA GLU A 55 -25.49 9.84 -18.41
C GLU A 55 -27.00 9.56 -18.25
N ILE A 56 -27.40 8.30 -18.24
CA ILE A 56 -28.81 7.88 -18.25
C ILE A 56 -29.47 8.23 -16.92
N LYS A 57 -30.69 8.78 -16.98
CA LYS A 57 -31.52 9.09 -15.80
C LYS A 57 -32.76 8.21 -15.68
N ASN A 58 -33.34 7.79 -16.80
CA ASN A 58 -34.61 7.07 -16.86
C ASN A 58 -34.53 5.96 -17.90
N LEU A 59 -34.97 4.76 -17.51
CA LEU A 59 -34.97 3.55 -18.33
C LEU A 59 -36.32 2.84 -18.32
N ASN A 60 -37.43 3.58 -18.26
CA ASN A 60 -38.78 3.01 -18.28
C ASN A 60 -39.04 2.07 -19.47
N LEU A 61 -38.32 2.26 -20.58
CA LEU A 61 -38.37 1.40 -21.76
C LEU A 61 -37.90 -0.04 -21.48
N LEU A 62 -37.06 -0.25 -20.45
CA LEU A 62 -36.57 -1.57 -20.06
C LEU A 62 -37.58 -2.39 -19.27
N LYS A 63 -38.66 -1.77 -18.74
CA LYS A 63 -39.65 -2.41 -17.84
C LYS A 63 -40.29 -3.67 -18.40
N ASN A 64 -40.30 -3.84 -19.73
CA ASN A 64 -40.92 -4.97 -20.42
C ASN A 64 -39.91 -6.01 -20.94
N LEU A 65 -38.61 -5.85 -20.66
CA LEU A 65 -37.57 -6.79 -21.09
C LEU A 65 -37.40 -7.94 -20.11
N ASN A 66 -38.49 -8.67 -19.90
CA ASN A 66 -38.59 -9.72 -18.87
C ASN A 66 -37.61 -10.91 -19.10
N ALA A 67 -36.99 -11.01 -20.28
CA ALA A 67 -35.97 -12.02 -20.58
C ALA A 67 -34.55 -11.59 -20.17
N LEU A 68 -34.35 -10.36 -19.67
CA LEU A 68 -33.05 -9.89 -19.21
C LEU A 68 -32.54 -10.73 -18.04
N THR A 69 -31.32 -11.24 -18.21
CA THR A 69 -30.53 -11.93 -17.20
C THR A 69 -29.34 -11.09 -16.72
N ASP A 70 -28.80 -10.24 -17.60
CA ASP A 70 -27.58 -9.46 -17.33
C ASP A 70 -27.83 -7.99 -17.65
N LEU A 71 -27.67 -7.12 -16.65
CA LEU A 71 -27.90 -5.68 -16.80
C LEU A 71 -26.77 -4.88 -16.14
N ASN A 72 -26.03 -4.13 -16.94
CA ASN A 72 -24.97 -3.25 -16.47
C ASN A 72 -25.30 -1.79 -16.83
N LEU A 73 -25.50 -0.98 -15.80
CA LEU A 73 -25.88 0.43 -15.85
C LEU A 73 -24.93 1.30 -15.02
N ARG A 74 -23.68 0.85 -14.84
CA ARG A 74 -22.65 1.56 -14.08
C ARG A 74 -22.39 2.97 -14.63
N GLY A 75 -22.08 3.93 -13.75
CA GLY A 75 -21.58 5.26 -14.13
C GLY A 75 -22.64 6.15 -14.79
N ASN A 76 -23.91 5.99 -14.42
CA ASN A 76 -25.02 6.79 -14.95
C ASN A 76 -25.52 7.81 -13.91
N GLN A 77 -26.71 8.37 -14.13
CA GLN A 77 -27.35 9.33 -13.23
C GLN A 77 -28.71 8.79 -12.72
N ILE A 78 -28.84 7.47 -12.59
CA ILE A 78 -30.07 6.80 -12.20
C ILE A 78 -30.32 7.02 -10.71
N SER A 79 -31.55 7.39 -10.36
CA SER A 79 -32.03 7.47 -8.98
C SER A 79 -33.33 6.70 -8.74
N ASP A 80 -34.09 6.41 -9.80
CA ASP A 80 -35.34 5.65 -9.75
C ASP A 80 -35.13 4.26 -10.38
N LEU A 81 -35.40 3.21 -9.61
CA LEU A 81 -35.25 1.81 -9.99
C LEU A 81 -36.56 1.11 -10.35
N ASN A 82 -37.70 1.82 -10.42
CA ASN A 82 -39.03 1.21 -10.66
C ASN A 82 -39.15 0.43 -11.99
N PHE A 83 -38.23 0.63 -12.93
CA PHE A 83 -38.18 -0.16 -14.15
C PHE A 83 -37.71 -1.61 -13.92
N LEU A 84 -37.10 -1.90 -12.75
CA LEU A 84 -36.58 -3.22 -12.40
C LEU A 84 -37.63 -4.18 -11.83
N GLU A 85 -38.76 -3.68 -11.29
CA GLU A 85 -39.73 -4.47 -10.50
C GLU A 85 -40.16 -5.81 -11.14
N ASN A 86 -40.24 -5.87 -12.47
CA ASN A 86 -40.70 -7.05 -13.21
C ASN A 86 -39.59 -7.88 -13.86
N LEU A 87 -38.32 -7.47 -13.73
CA LEU A 87 -37.17 -8.13 -14.36
C LEU A 87 -36.68 -9.32 -13.53
N THR A 88 -37.60 -10.19 -13.14
CA THR A 88 -37.39 -11.29 -12.18
C THR A 88 -36.41 -12.38 -12.64
N ASN A 89 -36.03 -12.38 -13.92
CA ASN A 89 -35.00 -13.28 -14.47
C ASN A 89 -33.58 -12.71 -14.36
N LEU A 90 -33.38 -11.51 -13.80
CA LEU A 90 -32.06 -10.94 -13.61
C LEU A 90 -31.20 -11.80 -12.68
N ILE A 91 -30.04 -12.19 -13.19
CA ILE A 91 -29.00 -12.95 -12.50
C ILE A 91 -27.87 -12.03 -12.06
N ASN A 92 -27.54 -11.04 -12.90
CA ASN A 92 -26.42 -10.13 -12.72
C ASN A 92 -26.87 -8.67 -12.91
N LEU A 93 -26.67 -7.82 -11.90
CA LEU A 93 -27.10 -6.40 -11.92
C LEU A 93 -26.04 -5.44 -11.37
N ASP A 94 -25.55 -4.52 -12.22
CA ASP A 94 -24.54 -3.52 -11.88
C ASP A 94 -25.15 -2.13 -12.01
N LEU A 95 -25.23 -1.44 -10.87
CA LEU A 95 -25.76 -0.10 -10.69
C LEU A 95 -24.72 0.80 -9.99
N ASN A 96 -23.43 0.44 -10.05
CA ASN A 96 -22.35 1.21 -9.44
C ASN A 96 -22.31 2.67 -9.94
N SER A 97 -21.85 3.58 -9.10
CA SER A 97 -21.60 4.99 -9.43
C SER A 97 -22.84 5.66 -10.05
N ASN A 98 -23.95 5.64 -9.31
CA ASN A 98 -25.23 6.27 -9.67
C ASN A 98 -25.70 7.23 -8.55
N LYS A 99 -26.99 7.56 -8.51
CA LYS A 99 -27.61 8.44 -7.49
C LYS A 99 -28.73 7.73 -6.75
N ILE A 100 -28.54 6.44 -6.48
CA ILE A 100 -29.55 5.58 -5.87
C ILE A 100 -29.48 5.75 -4.35
N ASN A 101 -30.64 5.96 -3.73
CA ASN A 101 -30.81 5.93 -2.28
C ASN A 101 -31.86 4.89 -1.85
N GLU A 102 -32.87 4.67 -2.69
CA GLU A 102 -33.96 3.71 -2.50
C GLU A 102 -33.79 2.49 -3.39
N ILE A 103 -33.82 1.29 -2.78
CA ILE A 103 -33.65 0.01 -3.49
C ILE A 103 -34.85 -0.93 -3.36
N SER A 104 -36.00 -0.43 -2.93
CA SER A 104 -37.26 -1.20 -2.81
C SER A 104 -37.62 -2.02 -4.06
N PRO A 105 -37.42 -1.53 -5.30
CA PRO A 105 -37.68 -2.31 -6.52
C PRO A 105 -36.85 -3.60 -6.69
N LEU A 106 -35.80 -3.82 -5.88
CA LEU A 106 -34.97 -5.03 -5.93
C LEU A 106 -35.59 -6.23 -5.18
N GLN A 107 -36.57 -6.01 -4.29
CA GLN A 107 -37.06 -7.03 -3.35
C GLN A 107 -37.56 -8.32 -4.02
N GLY A 108 -38.12 -8.23 -5.23
CA GLY A 108 -38.65 -9.38 -5.98
C GLY A 108 -37.62 -10.08 -6.88
N LEU A 109 -36.38 -9.61 -6.96
CA LEU A 109 -35.38 -10.10 -7.92
C LEU A 109 -34.59 -11.31 -7.38
N THR A 110 -35.31 -12.32 -6.92
CA THR A 110 -34.75 -13.45 -6.15
C THR A 110 -33.81 -14.36 -6.95
N ALA A 111 -33.72 -14.18 -8.28
CA ALA A 111 -32.77 -14.88 -9.15
C ALA A 111 -31.37 -14.24 -9.15
N LEU A 112 -31.20 -13.05 -8.55
CA LEU A 112 -29.92 -12.36 -8.51
C LEU A 112 -28.86 -13.18 -7.78
N THR A 113 -27.73 -13.37 -8.46
CA THR A 113 -26.52 -14.00 -7.91
C THR A 113 -25.39 -12.99 -7.72
N GLN A 114 -25.34 -11.94 -8.54
CA GLN A 114 -24.34 -10.89 -8.43
C GLN A 114 -25.02 -9.52 -8.48
N LEU A 115 -24.76 -8.70 -7.46
CA LEU A 115 -25.31 -7.36 -7.32
C LEU A 115 -24.22 -6.36 -6.95
N SER A 116 -24.10 -5.30 -7.75
CA SER A 116 -23.18 -4.20 -7.48
C SER A 116 -23.94 -2.87 -7.38
N LEU A 117 -23.78 -2.21 -6.24
CA LEU A 117 -24.48 -0.97 -5.83
C LEU A 117 -23.51 0.04 -5.21
N SER A 118 -22.21 -0.09 -5.46
CA SER A 118 -21.18 0.78 -4.90
C SER A 118 -21.29 2.23 -5.40
N GLU A 119 -20.73 3.18 -4.64
CA GLU A 119 -20.73 4.62 -4.95
C GLU A 119 -22.14 5.18 -5.19
N ASN A 120 -23.02 4.94 -4.21
CA ASN A 120 -24.40 5.43 -4.18
C ASN A 120 -24.69 6.09 -2.81
N GLN A 121 -25.96 6.25 -2.45
CA GLN A 121 -26.42 6.92 -1.22
C GLN A 121 -27.36 5.99 -0.42
N ILE A 122 -27.13 4.69 -0.48
CA ILE A 122 -28.00 3.67 0.12
C ILE A 122 -27.73 3.59 1.63
N SER A 123 -28.80 3.46 2.41
CA SER A 123 -28.73 3.26 3.86
C SER A 123 -29.61 2.11 4.36
N ASP A 124 -30.75 1.86 3.71
CA ASP A 124 -31.65 0.73 4.03
C ASP A 124 -31.37 -0.48 3.12
N LEU A 125 -31.11 -1.64 3.74
CA LEU A 125 -30.85 -2.91 3.07
C LEU A 125 -32.03 -3.89 3.12
N SER A 126 -33.19 -3.49 3.68
CA SER A 126 -34.39 -4.34 3.81
C SER A 126 -34.82 -5.00 2.50
N PRO A 127 -34.76 -4.33 1.34
CA PRO A 127 -35.10 -4.95 0.06
C PRO A 127 -34.17 -6.10 -0.37
N LEU A 128 -33.01 -6.29 0.27
CA LEU A 128 -32.08 -7.37 -0.07
C LEU A 128 -32.32 -8.66 0.74
N GLN A 129 -33.14 -8.62 1.79
CA GLN A 129 -33.23 -9.69 2.78
C GLN A 129 -33.58 -11.07 2.20
N ASP A 130 -34.41 -11.11 1.16
CA ASP A 130 -34.91 -12.34 0.55
C ASP A 130 -34.11 -12.77 -0.71
N LEU A 131 -33.04 -12.05 -1.07
CA LEU A 131 -32.21 -12.34 -2.24
C LEU A 131 -31.18 -13.44 -1.96
N THR A 132 -31.65 -14.58 -1.44
CA THR A 132 -30.82 -15.66 -0.88
C THR A 132 -29.92 -16.37 -1.91
N ALA A 133 -30.12 -16.12 -3.21
CA ALA A 133 -29.26 -16.63 -4.28
C ALA A 133 -27.98 -15.80 -4.50
N LEU A 134 -27.86 -14.63 -3.85
CA LEU A 134 -26.68 -13.77 -3.97
C LEU A 134 -25.42 -14.48 -3.49
N THR A 135 -24.43 -14.55 -4.37
CA THR A 135 -23.07 -15.03 -4.10
C THR A 135 -22.07 -13.87 -4.04
N ARG A 136 -22.33 -12.77 -4.74
CA ARG A 136 -21.49 -11.57 -4.72
C ARG A 136 -22.31 -10.31 -4.50
N LEU A 137 -21.91 -9.51 -3.52
CA LEU A 137 -22.56 -8.25 -3.17
C LEU A 137 -21.53 -7.14 -2.96
N ASN A 138 -21.60 -6.09 -3.77
CA ASN A 138 -20.76 -4.91 -3.63
C ASN A 138 -21.59 -3.69 -3.22
N LEU A 139 -21.31 -3.16 -2.02
CA LEU A 139 -21.97 -2.03 -1.38
C LEU A 139 -20.96 -0.95 -0.93
N TRP A 140 -19.75 -0.96 -1.48
CA TRP A 140 -18.71 0.03 -1.16
C TRP A 140 -19.22 1.47 -1.36
N TRP A 141 -18.86 2.38 -0.45
CA TRP A 141 -19.07 3.82 -0.58
C TRP A 141 -20.56 4.17 -0.62
N ASN A 142 -21.24 3.85 0.48
CA ASN A 142 -22.64 4.13 0.75
C ASN A 142 -22.79 4.71 2.17
N GLN A 143 -24.01 4.72 2.72
CA GLN A 143 -24.34 5.26 4.04
C GLN A 143 -24.92 4.17 4.96
N ILE A 144 -24.45 2.94 4.82
CA ILE A 144 -24.97 1.77 5.53
C ILE A 144 -24.48 1.79 6.98
N ILE A 145 -25.41 1.52 7.91
CA ILE A 145 -25.15 1.43 9.35
C ILE A 145 -25.50 0.02 9.88
N ASP A 146 -26.65 -0.51 9.48
CA ASP A 146 -27.18 -1.81 9.92
C ASP A 146 -26.97 -2.89 8.84
N LEU A 147 -26.57 -4.08 9.28
CA LEU A 147 -26.34 -5.26 8.44
C LEU A 147 -27.33 -6.40 8.75
N SER A 148 -28.29 -6.19 9.65
CA SER A 148 -29.21 -7.23 10.13
C SER A 148 -29.98 -7.93 9.00
N GLN A 149 -30.29 -7.19 7.94
CA GLN A 149 -31.01 -7.67 6.76
C GLN A 149 -30.15 -8.61 5.89
N LEU A 150 -28.81 -8.61 6.03
CA LEU A 150 -27.93 -9.50 5.27
C LEU A 150 -27.76 -10.89 5.89
N LYS A 151 -28.20 -11.09 7.14
CA LYS A 151 -27.96 -12.34 7.91
C LYS A 151 -28.40 -13.62 7.20
N GLY A 152 -29.46 -13.54 6.38
CA GLY A 152 -30.04 -14.68 5.65
C GLY A 152 -29.35 -15.03 4.33
N LEU A 153 -28.42 -14.21 3.85
CA LEU A 153 -27.80 -14.35 2.52
C LEU A 153 -26.65 -15.36 2.52
N THR A 154 -26.89 -16.56 3.02
CA THR A 154 -25.87 -17.58 3.34
C THR A 154 -25.09 -18.11 2.12
N ALA A 155 -25.54 -17.80 0.90
CA ALA A 155 -24.83 -18.13 -0.34
C ALA A 155 -23.70 -17.14 -0.68
N LEU A 156 -23.60 -16.01 0.03
CA LEU A 156 -22.57 -15.00 -0.21
C LEU A 156 -21.16 -15.57 -0.02
N THR A 157 -20.35 -15.44 -1.07
CA THR A 157 -18.92 -15.77 -1.08
C THR A 157 -18.06 -14.50 -1.07
N GLU A 158 -18.54 -13.39 -1.62
CA GLU A 158 -17.82 -12.12 -1.68
C GLU A 158 -18.70 -10.96 -1.23
N LEU A 159 -18.23 -10.20 -0.23
CA LEU A 159 -18.95 -9.06 0.33
C LEU A 159 -18.03 -7.86 0.49
N TYR A 160 -18.40 -6.74 -0.16
CA TYR A 160 -17.66 -5.48 -0.12
C TYR A 160 -18.48 -4.39 0.56
N LEU A 161 -18.03 -3.96 1.75
CA LEU A 161 -18.71 -2.99 2.62
C LEU A 161 -17.82 -1.81 3.00
N ARG A 162 -16.71 -1.62 2.29
CA ARG A 162 -15.77 -0.52 2.52
C ARG A 162 -16.47 0.86 2.51
N ASP A 163 -15.90 1.85 3.19
CA ASP A 163 -16.33 3.27 3.19
C ASP A 163 -17.85 3.39 3.48
N ASN A 164 -18.27 2.87 4.63
CA ASN A 164 -19.63 2.95 5.15
C ASN A 164 -19.60 3.42 6.62
N GLN A 165 -20.70 3.28 7.36
CA GLN A 165 -20.84 3.72 8.75
C GLN A 165 -21.15 2.56 9.70
N ILE A 166 -20.69 1.35 9.36
CA ILE A 166 -20.98 0.12 10.10
C ILE A 166 -20.18 0.12 11.40
N SER A 167 -20.86 -0.15 12.52
CA SER A 167 -20.20 -0.29 13.83
C SER A 167 -20.26 -1.72 14.40
N ASP A 168 -21.28 -2.51 14.01
CA ASP A 168 -21.46 -3.90 14.43
C ASP A 168 -21.48 -4.86 13.23
N PRO A 169 -20.43 -5.67 13.04
CA PRO A 169 -20.39 -6.68 11.98
C PRO A 169 -21.06 -8.01 12.38
N SER A 170 -21.54 -8.18 13.61
CA SER A 170 -22.08 -9.46 14.11
C SER A 170 -23.22 -10.08 13.28
N PRO A 171 -24.09 -9.33 12.57
CA PRO A 171 -25.09 -9.93 11.69
C PRO A 171 -24.52 -10.82 10.57
N LEU A 172 -23.25 -10.63 10.22
CA LEU A 172 -22.57 -11.39 9.17
C LEU A 172 -22.15 -12.80 9.61
N GLN A 173 -22.20 -13.14 10.90
CA GLN A 173 -21.75 -14.45 11.42
C GLN A 173 -22.43 -15.66 10.75
N GLY A 174 -23.63 -15.50 10.22
CA GLY A 174 -24.34 -16.58 9.49
C GLY A 174 -23.77 -16.87 8.09
N LEU A 175 -22.93 -15.99 7.54
CA LEU A 175 -22.44 -16.03 6.16
C LEU A 175 -21.19 -16.92 6.01
N THR A 176 -21.34 -18.19 6.38
CA THR A 176 -20.23 -19.17 6.47
C THR A 176 -19.57 -19.51 5.12
N ALA A 177 -20.21 -19.14 4.01
CA ALA A 177 -19.68 -19.32 2.65
C ALA A 177 -18.68 -18.23 2.22
N LEU A 178 -18.53 -17.14 2.99
CA LEU A 178 -17.66 -16.02 2.63
C LEU A 178 -16.20 -16.47 2.48
N THR A 179 -15.63 -16.14 1.33
CA THR A 179 -14.20 -16.25 1.01
C THR A 179 -13.51 -14.88 1.03
N TRP A 180 -14.27 -13.80 0.85
CA TRP A 180 -13.78 -12.43 0.84
C TRP A 180 -14.69 -11.47 1.62
N LEU A 181 -14.12 -10.71 2.54
CA LEU A 181 -14.84 -9.70 3.32
C LEU A 181 -14.04 -8.39 3.43
N ASP A 182 -14.57 -7.32 2.83
CA ASP A 182 -13.99 -5.97 2.93
C ASP A 182 -14.84 -5.07 3.84
N LEU A 183 -14.30 -4.72 5.01
CA LEU A 183 -14.92 -3.85 6.01
C LEU A 183 -14.11 -2.55 6.22
N GLN A 184 -13.21 -2.18 5.30
CA GLN A 184 -12.34 -1.01 5.45
C GLN A 184 -13.13 0.30 5.66
N ASN A 185 -12.54 1.26 6.37
CA ASN A 185 -13.09 2.61 6.57
C ASN A 185 -14.56 2.59 7.06
N ASN A 186 -14.79 1.88 8.16
CA ASN A 186 -16.07 1.85 8.87
C ASN A 186 -15.86 2.32 10.33
N GLN A 187 -16.83 2.09 11.21
CA GLN A 187 -16.83 2.52 12.61
C GLN A 187 -16.72 1.34 13.58
N ILE A 188 -16.15 0.22 13.14
CA ILE A 188 -16.00 -1.00 13.95
C ILE A 188 -14.98 -0.77 15.06
N GLN A 189 -15.38 -1.03 16.30
CA GLN A 189 -14.53 -0.82 17.48
C GLN A 189 -13.91 -2.10 18.04
N GLU A 190 -14.42 -3.26 17.64
CA GLU A 190 -14.00 -4.56 18.16
C GLU A 190 -14.19 -5.66 17.11
N ILE A 191 -13.24 -6.60 17.07
CA ILE A 191 -13.34 -7.87 16.33
C ILE A 191 -13.00 -9.00 17.30
N THR A 192 -13.87 -10.00 17.42
CA THR A 192 -13.69 -11.13 18.35
C THR A 192 -13.23 -12.38 17.62
N LEU A 193 -12.62 -13.32 18.35
CA LEU A 193 -12.23 -14.62 17.78
C LEU A 193 -13.48 -15.40 17.34
N ASP A 194 -14.54 -15.36 18.15
CA ASP A 194 -15.83 -15.96 17.85
C ASP A 194 -16.36 -15.49 16.48
N PHE A 195 -16.35 -14.18 16.21
CA PHE A 195 -16.74 -13.64 14.90
C PHE A 195 -15.94 -14.27 13.76
N LEU A 196 -14.62 -14.37 13.88
CA LEU A 196 -13.76 -14.93 12.83
C LEU A 196 -13.93 -16.43 12.64
N ASN A 197 -14.27 -17.17 13.70
CA ASN A 197 -14.46 -18.62 13.66
C ASN A 197 -15.70 -19.05 12.86
N HIS A 198 -16.66 -18.14 12.67
CA HIS A 198 -17.82 -18.40 11.82
C HIS A 198 -17.44 -18.49 10.32
N PHE A 199 -16.35 -17.86 9.89
CA PHE A 199 -15.95 -17.80 8.48
C PHE A 199 -14.84 -18.80 8.14
N GLN A 200 -15.20 -20.08 8.08
CA GLN A 200 -14.24 -21.19 7.84
C GLN A 200 -13.62 -21.16 6.44
N LYS A 201 -14.29 -20.55 5.47
CA LYS A 201 -13.83 -20.43 4.08
C LYS A 201 -13.15 -19.10 3.78
N LEU A 202 -13.05 -18.20 4.76
CA LEU A 202 -12.51 -16.86 4.54
C LEU A 202 -11.03 -16.94 4.19
N ILE A 203 -10.67 -16.30 3.09
CA ILE A 203 -9.30 -16.23 2.57
C ILE A 203 -8.76 -14.82 2.74
N GLU A 204 -9.60 -13.79 2.58
CA GLU A 204 -9.20 -12.40 2.68
C GLU A 204 -10.16 -11.60 3.56
N LEU A 205 -9.58 -10.91 4.54
CA LEU A 205 -10.27 -9.95 5.41
C LEU A 205 -9.57 -8.60 5.33
N LYS A 206 -10.35 -7.52 5.21
CA LYS A 206 -9.82 -6.14 5.27
C LYS A 206 -10.52 -5.32 6.35
N LEU A 207 -9.72 -4.73 7.24
CA LEU A 207 -10.21 -3.97 8.40
C LEU A 207 -9.62 -2.56 8.53
N TYR A 208 -8.66 -2.18 7.69
CA TYR A 208 -7.99 -0.87 7.78
C TYR A 208 -8.98 0.29 7.82
N GLY A 209 -8.68 1.32 8.62
CA GLY A 209 -9.51 2.53 8.74
C GLY A 209 -10.68 2.40 9.72
N ASN A 210 -10.76 1.31 10.49
CA ASN A 210 -11.69 1.17 11.61
C ASN A 210 -11.05 1.55 12.95
N PRO A 211 -11.81 2.12 13.90
CA PRO A 211 -11.34 2.46 15.25
C PRO A 211 -11.29 1.24 16.19
N ILE A 212 -10.70 0.12 15.76
CA ILE A 212 -10.63 -1.14 16.53
C ILE A 212 -9.71 -0.96 17.74
N LYS A 213 -10.22 -1.26 18.94
CA LYS A 213 -9.53 -0.99 20.22
C LYS A 213 -8.87 -2.22 20.84
N ASN A 214 -9.40 -3.41 20.57
CA ASN A 214 -8.97 -4.66 21.19
C ASN A 214 -7.81 -5.34 20.44
N ILE A 215 -7.43 -4.82 19.27
CA ILE A 215 -6.33 -5.30 18.45
C ILE A 215 -5.40 -4.10 18.17
N PRO A 216 -4.07 -4.25 18.27
CA PRO A 216 -3.13 -3.21 17.86
C PRO A 216 -3.23 -2.86 16.36
N GLU A 217 -3.20 -1.57 16.03
CA GLU A 217 -3.30 -1.07 14.64
C GLU A 217 -2.18 -1.62 13.73
N GLU A 218 -1.03 -2.00 14.30
CA GLU A 218 0.09 -2.61 13.60
C GLU A 218 -0.30 -3.92 12.89
N ILE A 219 -1.29 -4.65 13.41
CA ILE A 219 -1.75 -5.94 12.90
C ILE A 219 -2.68 -5.79 11.69
N PHE A 220 -3.43 -4.69 11.59
CA PHE A 220 -4.43 -4.47 10.52
C PHE A 220 -4.20 -3.18 9.70
N ASN A 221 -2.93 -2.83 9.49
CA ASN A 221 -2.54 -1.59 8.82
C ASN A 221 -2.77 -1.58 7.29
N ARG A 222 -2.75 -0.39 6.66
CA ARG A 222 -3.05 -0.15 5.22
C ARG A 222 -2.17 -0.95 4.25
N LYS A 223 -0.96 -1.35 4.66
CA LYS A 223 -0.01 -2.07 3.77
C LYS A 223 -0.43 -3.51 3.53
N TYR A 224 -1.28 -4.07 4.39
CA TYR A 224 -1.76 -5.44 4.24
C TYR A 224 -2.97 -5.50 3.32
N LYS A 225 -2.85 -6.34 2.27
CA LYS A 225 -3.98 -6.71 1.42
C LYS A 225 -4.96 -7.62 2.17
N ASP A 226 -4.45 -8.51 3.02
CA ASP A 226 -5.21 -9.41 3.89
C ASP A 226 -4.68 -9.33 5.33
N VAL A 227 -5.60 -9.25 6.31
CA VAL A 227 -5.29 -9.20 7.75
C VAL A 227 -5.86 -10.40 8.53
N LEU A 228 -6.49 -11.37 7.86
CA LEU A 228 -7.19 -12.47 8.51
C LEU A 228 -6.30 -13.26 9.46
N THR A 229 -5.21 -13.82 8.93
CA THR A 229 -4.27 -14.66 9.68
C THR A 229 -3.66 -13.95 10.89
N PRO A 230 -3.03 -12.76 10.76
CA PRO A 230 -2.41 -12.11 11.91
C PRO A 230 -3.41 -11.64 12.97
N VAL A 231 -4.63 -11.25 12.58
CA VAL A 231 -5.71 -10.92 13.53
C VAL A 231 -6.17 -12.19 14.28
N ARG A 232 -6.38 -13.30 13.56
CA ARG A 232 -6.79 -14.57 14.17
C ARG A 232 -5.76 -15.07 15.18
N HIS A 233 -4.48 -15.18 14.79
CA HIS A 233 -3.41 -15.61 15.69
C HIS A 233 -3.29 -14.72 16.94
N TYR A 234 -3.43 -13.39 16.77
CA TYR A 234 -3.43 -12.46 17.90
C TYR A 234 -4.55 -12.77 18.89
N LEU A 235 -5.78 -12.95 18.42
CA LEU A 235 -6.93 -13.22 19.27
C LEU A 235 -6.88 -14.62 19.91
N GLU A 236 -6.39 -15.64 19.18
CA GLU A 236 -6.16 -16.99 19.72
C GLU A 236 -5.14 -16.97 20.86
N ASP A 237 -4.00 -16.30 20.67
CA ASP A 237 -2.99 -16.20 21.72
C ASP A 237 -3.44 -15.31 22.88
N LEU A 238 -4.31 -14.33 22.61
CA LEU A 238 -4.95 -13.50 23.63
C LEU A 238 -5.87 -14.35 24.52
N GLU A 239 -6.64 -15.29 23.96
CA GLU A 239 -7.49 -16.18 24.77
C GLU A 239 -6.69 -17.19 25.60
N LYS A 240 -5.51 -17.61 25.13
CA LYS A 240 -4.62 -18.51 25.88
C LYS A 240 -4.13 -17.86 27.18
N GLN A 241 -3.46 -16.71 27.07
CA GLN A 241 -2.94 -15.96 28.21
C GLN A 241 -2.83 -14.46 27.92
N GLN A 242 -3.39 -13.66 28.82
CA GLN A 242 -3.40 -12.21 28.71
C GLN A 242 -2.42 -11.55 29.68
N ILE A 243 -1.81 -10.46 29.24
CA ILE A 243 -1.12 -9.52 30.10
C ILE A 243 -1.66 -8.12 29.84
N GLN A 244 -1.75 -7.33 30.89
CA GLN A 244 -2.12 -5.93 30.76
C GLN A 244 -0.85 -5.10 30.61
N THR A 245 -0.71 -4.46 29.45
CA THR A 245 0.48 -3.68 29.11
C THR A 245 0.17 -2.20 29.11
N TYR A 246 1.16 -1.40 29.50
CA TYR A 246 1.09 0.05 29.47
C TYR A 246 2.21 0.57 28.60
N GLN A 247 1.87 1.31 27.56
CA GLN A 247 2.86 1.85 26.63
C GLN A 247 2.75 3.36 26.58
N ALA A 248 3.88 4.03 26.76
CA ALA A 248 4.00 5.47 26.52
C ALA A 248 5.18 5.75 25.61
N LYS A 249 4.95 6.61 24.62
CA LYS A 249 5.94 7.03 23.64
C LYS A 249 6.19 8.52 23.77
N VAL A 250 7.45 8.90 23.91
CA VAL A 250 7.90 10.29 23.98
C VAL A 250 8.88 10.52 22.83
N ILE A 251 8.61 11.54 22.03
CA ILE A 251 9.35 11.84 20.80
C ILE A 251 9.94 13.24 20.92
N LEU A 252 11.27 13.35 20.84
CA LEU A 252 11.95 14.64 20.84
C LEU A 252 12.28 15.06 19.41
N ILE A 253 11.83 16.25 19.03
CA ILE A 253 12.06 16.86 17.71
C ILE A 253 12.56 18.29 17.86
N GLY A 254 13.15 18.83 16.79
CA GLY A 254 13.73 20.17 16.74
C GLY A 254 15.07 20.19 15.99
N ASN A 255 15.57 21.38 15.69
CA ASN A 255 16.82 21.57 14.93
C ASN A 255 18.03 20.85 15.55
N GLY A 256 19.10 20.71 14.78
CA GLY A 256 20.40 20.25 15.28
C GLY A 256 20.90 21.11 16.45
N ARG A 257 21.63 20.50 17.40
CA ARG A 257 22.30 21.18 18.53
C ARG A 257 21.45 22.10 19.43
N VAL A 258 20.12 22.03 19.36
CA VAL A 258 19.24 22.79 20.28
C VAL A 258 19.41 22.34 21.73
N GLY A 259 19.75 21.06 21.96
CA GLY A 259 20.01 20.51 23.30
C GLY A 259 19.14 19.31 23.69
N LYS A 260 18.57 18.59 22.72
CA LYS A 260 17.68 17.43 22.92
C LYS A 260 18.33 16.33 23.78
N THR A 261 19.52 15.89 23.39
CA THR A 261 20.27 14.84 24.08
C THR A 261 20.68 15.27 25.49
N CYS A 262 21.10 16.53 25.66
CA CYS A 262 21.40 17.09 26.99
C CYS A 262 20.15 17.15 27.88
N LEU A 263 18.99 17.54 27.33
CA LEU A 263 17.70 17.55 28.03
C LEU A 263 17.32 16.12 28.49
N LEU A 264 17.50 15.11 27.63
CA LEU A 264 17.23 13.71 27.96
C LEU A 264 18.17 13.13 29.00
N LYS A 265 19.48 13.31 28.86
CA LYS A 265 20.47 12.85 29.86
C LYS A 265 20.20 13.51 31.22
N ARG A 266 19.85 14.79 31.20
CA ARG A 266 19.48 15.51 32.41
C ARG A 266 18.22 14.96 33.05
N TRP A 267 17.23 14.61 32.24
CA TRP A 267 15.95 14.06 32.70
C TRP A 267 16.10 12.65 33.27
N LEU A 268 16.75 11.76 32.53
CA LEU A 268 16.81 10.33 32.81
C LEU A 268 17.99 9.95 33.71
N ASP A 269 19.16 10.54 33.44
CA ASP A 269 20.43 10.12 34.04
C ASP A 269 20.95 11.14 35.08
N LYS A 270 20.28 12.30 35.20
CA LYS A 270 20.69 13.45 36.04
C LYS A 270 22.09 14.00 35.72
N THR A 271 22.62 13.69 34.53
CA THR A 271 23.91 14.17 34.02
C THR A 271 23.73 15.29 32.99
N PHE A 272 24.76 16.11 32.82
CA PHE A 272 24.82 17.16 31.79
C PHE A 272 26.24 17.24 31.24
N ASP A 273 26.35 17.29 29.91
CA ASP A 273 27.59 17.57 29.19
C ASP A 273 27.33 18.70 28.19
N GLU A 274 28.08 19.79 28.30
CA GLU A 274 28.00 20.95 27.41
C GLU A 274 28.63 20.67 26.04
N LYS A 275 29.56 19.71 25.98
CA LYS A 275 30.28 19.31 24.76
C LYS A 275 29.69 18.07 24.10
N GLU A 276 28.46 17.72 24.47
CA GLU A 276 27.75 16.58 23.88
C GLU A 276 27.77 16.68 22.34
N PRO A 277 28.23 15.64 21.62
CA PRO A 277 28.21 15.64 20.17
C PRO A 277 26.77 15.68 19.65
N SER A 278 26.59 16.17 18.42
CA SER A 278 25.28 16.15 17.77
C SER A 278 24.82 14.69 17.60
N THR A 279 23.57 14.41 17.99
CA THR A 279 22.97 13.10 17.74
C THR A 279 22.79 12.90 16.24
N HIS A 280 23.59 11.98 15.69
CA HIS A 280 23.68 11.67 14.26
C HIS A 280 22.56 10.78 13.71
N ALA A 281 21.56 10.36 14.49
CA ALA A 281 20.46 9.56 13.94
C ALA A 281 19.26 9.48 14.91
N ILE A 282 19.25 8.45 15.76
CA ILE A 282 18.20 8.18 16.73
C ILE A 282 18.85 7.58 17.97
N GLN A 283 18.51 8.07 19.17
CA GLN A 283 18.72 7.30 20.40
C GLN A 283 17.38 6.74 20.87
N LEU A 284 17.26 5.41 20.87
CA LEU A 284 16.13 4.69 21.42
C LEU A 284 16.44 4.28 22.85
N ARG A 285 15.59 4.68 23.80
CA ARG A 285 15.71 4.23 25.19
C ARG A 285 14.43 3.50 25.61
N HIS A 286 14.60 2.21 25.91
CA HIS A 286 13.55 1.37 26.50
C HIS A 286 13.77 1.22 28.01
N TYR A 287 12.75 1.53 28.80
CA TYR A 287 12.78 1.30 30.24
C TYR A 287 11.73 0.24 30.63
N CYS A 288 12.18 -0.77 31.39
CA CYS A 288 11.37 -1.86 31.94
C CYS A 288 11.46 -1.81 33.50
N PRO A 289 10.37 -2.08 34.24
CA PRO A 289 10.31 -1.95 35.70
C PRO A 289 11.38 -2.74 36.49
N GLU A 290 11.81 -3.90 36.00
CA GLU A 290 12.75 -4.78 36.73
C GLU A 290 14.14 -4.14 36.93
N LYS A 291 14.63 -3.37 35.92
CA LYS A 291 15.91 -2.64 36.02
C LYS A 291 15.84 -1.47 37.00
N LEU A 292 14.63 -0.96 37.27
CA LEU A 292 14.37 0.18 38.17
C LEU A 292 14.37 -0.20 39.65
N CYS A 293 14.09 -1.47 39.97
CA CYS A 293 14.07 -1.94 41.34
C CYS A 293 15.45 -2.35 41.90
N LYS A 294 16.44 -2.63 41.02
CA LYS A 294 17.78 -3.13 41.43
C LYS A 294 18.87 -2.06 41.51
N ASN A 295 18.68 -0.88 40.90
CA ASN A 295 19.64 0.21 41.00
C ASN A 295 19.44 1.01 42.30
N ASN A 296 20.18 0.64 43.35
CA ASN A 296 20.23 1.38 44.62
C ASN A 296 20.87 2.79 44.52
N GLY A 297 21.25 3.24 43.32
CA GLY A 297 21.98 4.50 43.11
C GLY A 297 21.19 5.65 42.46
N ASN A 298 20.44 5.45 41.38
CA ASN A 298 20.04 6.57 40.50
C ASN A 298 18.65 6.39 39.84
N ALA A 299 17.55 6.43 40.60
CA ALA A 299 16.20 6.36 40.00
C ALA A 299 15.07 6.96 40.87
N GLY A 300 15.24 8.16 41.44
CA GLY A 300 14.15 8.82 42.20
C GLY A 300 12.90 9.13 41.36
N PHE A 301 13.10 9.49 40.09
CA PHE A 301 12.04 9.88 39.15
C PHE A 301 11.19 8.70 38.67
N LEU A 302 11.80 7.69 38.03
CA LEU A 302 11.09 6.51 37.50
C LEU A 302 10.44 5.66 38.62
N LYS A 303 11.00 5.64 39.83
CA LYS A 303 10.38 5.02 41.01
C LYS A 303 9.14 5.79 41.48
N SER A 304 9.14 7.12 41.36
CA SER A 304 7.97 7.98 41.62
C SER A 304 6.86 7.75 40.58
N ILE A 305 7.21 7.60 39.30
CA ILE A 305 6.26 7.22 38.23
C ILE A 305 5.62 5.87 38.54
N LEU A 306 6.44 4.83 38.77
CA LEU A 306 5.96 3.49 39.11
C LEU A 306 5.05 3.54 40.34
N ASN A 307 5.47 4.19 41.42
CA ASN A 307 4.66 4.29 42.63
C ASN A 307 3.35 5.07 42.42
N LYS A 308 3.36 6.16 41.65
CA LYS A 308 2.14 6.92 41.31
C LYS A 308 1.20 6.10 40.45
N ILE A 309 1.68 5.42 39.42
CA ILE A 309 0.87 4.54 38.57
C ILE A 309 0.28 3.40 39.40
N LEU A 310 1.10 2.72 40.21
CA LEU A 310 0.66 1.65 41.10
C LEU A 310 -0.45 2.13 42.05
N ASN A 311 -0.34 3.37 42.57
CA ASN A 311 -1.34 3.98 43.45
C ASN A 311 -2.60 4.46 42.69
N LEU A 312 -2.45 5.14 41.55
CA LEU A 312 -3.54 5.71 40.73
C LEU A 312 -4.48 4.63 40.20
N PHE A 313 -3.95 3.46 39.85
CA PHE A 313 -4.72 2.36 39.30
C PHE A 313 -5.04 1.25 40.34
N HIS A 314 -4.81 1.50 41.63
CA HIS A 314 -5.04 0.54 42.74
C HIS A 314 -4.42 -0.85 42.49
N ILE A 315 -3.18 -0.89 41.99
CA ILE A 315 -2.55 -2.11 41.46
C ILE A 315 -1.86 -2.89 42.57
N LYS A 316 -2.31 -4.13 42.83
CA LYS A 316 -1.57 -5.11 43.63
C LYS A 316 -0.37 -5.61 42.82
N ASN A 317 0.78 -5.77 43.49
CA ASN A 317 2.15 -5.97 42.99
C ASN A 317 2.44 -7.15 42.01
N GLU A 318 1.44 -7.73 41.35
CA GLU A 318 1.61 -8.90 40.51
C GLU A 318 0.99 -8.65 39.11
N SER A 319 1.83 -8.70 38.07
CA SER A 319 1.49 -8.83 36.63
C SER A 319 1.12 -7.61 35.76
N ARG A 320 1.81 -6.46 35.88
CA ARG A 320 1.68 -5.37 34.88
C ARG A 320 3.05 -4.79 34.49
N ASP A 321 3.35 -4.81 33.19
CA ASP A 321 4.59 -4.29 32.63
C ASP A 321 4.36 -2.94 31.92
N ILE A 322 5.18 -1.95 32.28
CA ILE A 322 5.15 -0.62 31.69
C ILE A 322 6.34 -0.49 30.74
N GLN A 323 6.08 -0.06 29.51
CA GLN A 323 7.10 0.21 28.51
C GLN A 323 7.11 1.69 28.15
N PHE A 324 8.28 2.30 28.35
CA PHE A 324 8.56 3.66 27.92
C PHE A 324 9.47 3.63 26.70
N HIS A 325 8.99 4.22 25.60
CA HIS A 325 9.75 4.40 24.37
C HIS A 325 10.11 5.87 24.22
N ILE A 326 11.38 6.20 24.41
CA ILE A 326 11.89 7.57 24.24
C ILE A 326 12.74 7.61 22.97
N TRP A 327 12.37 8.50 22.06
CA TRP A 327 13.04 8.71 20.78
C TRP A 327 13.70 10.09 20.76
N ASP A 328 15.03 10.12 20.63
CA ASP A 328 15.82 11.33 20.39
C ASP A 328 16.20 11.42 18.92
N PHE A 329 15.50 12.23 18.14
CA PHE A 329 15.74 12.33 16.70
C PHE A 329 16.86 13.34 16.38
N GLY A 330 17.78 12.97 15.48
CA GLY A 330 18.75 13.88 14.90
C GLY A 330 18.04 15.03 14.20
N GLY A 331 18.46 16.27 14.48
CA GLY A 331 17.77 17.47 13.96
C GLY A 331 18.18 17.88 12.55
N GLN A 332 18.69 16.96 11.72
CA GLN A 332 19.18 17.25 10.37
C GLN A 332 18.21 16.70 9.30
N ASP A 333 18.11 17.42 8.19
CA ASP A 333 17.13 17.24 7.11
C ASP A 333 17.13 15.84 6.47
N ILE A 334 18.24 15.12 6.58
CA ILE A 334 18.48 13.81 5.96
C ILE A 334 17.69 12.70 6.67
N TYR A 335 17.37 12.86 7.96
CA TYR A 335 16.77 11.79 8.78
C TYR A 335 15.26 11.66 8.63
N HIS A 336 14.61 12.56 7.91
CA HIS A 336 13.15 12.61 7.92
C HIS A 336 12.47 11.48 7.14
N ALA A 337 13.15 10.87 6.16
CA ALA A 337 12.64 9.69 5.46
C ALA A 337 12.57 8.47 6.38
N THR A 338 13.60 8.25 7.20
CA THR A 338 13.66 7.14 8.17
C THR A 338 12.76 7.36 9.37
N HIS A 339 12.51 8.61 9.77
CA HIS A 339 11.56 8.93 10.84
C HIS A 339 10.16 8.35 10.58
N ARG A 340 9.65 8.38 9.34
CA ARG A 340 8.31 7.89 9.01
C ARG A 340 8.08 6.40 9.34
N LEU A 341 9.15 5.60 9.41
CA LEU A 341 9.10 4.17 9.80
C LEU A 341 8.66 3.97 11.25
N PHE A 342 8.87 4.98 12.10
CA PHE A 342 8.70 4.85 13.54
C PHE A 342 7.58 5.72 14.11
N MET A 343 6.89 6.54 13.32
CA MET A 343 6.20 7.72 13.86
C MET A 343 4.66 7.69 13.80
N LYS A 344 4.02 6.69 13.19
CA LYS A 344 2.54 6.63 13.08
C LYS A 344 1.87 6.05 14.33
N THR A 345 2.05 6.71 15.48
CA THR A 345 1.47 6.25 16.76
C THR A 345 1.14 7.43 17.68
N LYS A 346 0.15 7.28 18.57
CA LYS A 346 -0.12 8.25 19.66
C LYS A 346 1.13 8.39 20.53
N ALA A 347 1.71 9.59 20.57
CA ALA A 347 2.93 9.88 21.31
C ALA A 347 2.83 11.24 22.01
N ILE A 348 3.76 11.55 22.89
CA ILE A 348 3.97 12.89 23.43
C ILE A 348 5.13 13.51 22.67
N PHE A 349 4.88 14.62 21.98
CA PHE A 349 5.92 15.33 21.25
C PHE A 349 6.55 16.39 22.16
N VAL A 350 7.85 16.29 22.37
CA VAL A 350 8.66 17.29 23.06
C VAL A 350 9.43 18.05 21.99
N LEU A 351 8.90 19.21 21.63
CA LEU A 351 9.50 20.10 20.65
C LEU A 351 10.56 20.96 21.34
N VAL A 352 11.82 20.62 21.13
CA VAL A 352 12.96 21.32 21.73
C VAL A 352 13.44 22.40 20.78
N TRP A 353 13.59 23.62 21.29
CA TRP A 353 13.82 24.80 20.49
C TRP A 353 14.84 25.75 21.15
N ASP A 354 15.59 26.46 20.31
CA ASP A 354 16.59 27.46 20.70
C ASP A 354 16.35 28.71 19.84
N ALA A 355 16.23 29.88 20.49
CA ALA A 355 15.87 31.13 19.84
C ALA A 355 16.93 31.63 18.84
N GLN A 356 18.19 31.21 18.97
CA GLN A 356 19.22 31.55 17.98
C GLN A 356 18.98 30.81 16.66
N THR A 357 18.52 29.55 16.70
CA THR A 357 18.34 28.74 15.49
C THR A 357 17.25 29.24 14.56
N GLU A 358 16.32 30.07 15.03
CA GLU A 358 15.36 30.77 14.16
C GLU A 358 15.93 31.98 13.42
N LYS A 359 16.99 32.57 13.97
CA LYS A 359 17.65 33.75 13.38
C LYS A 359 18.71 33.33 12.36
N GLU A 360 19.20 32.10 12.45
CA GLU A 360 20.25 31.55 11.61
C GLU A 360 19.67 30.46 10.71
N PRO A 361 19.39 30.73 9.42
CA PRO A 361 18.79 29.74 8.51
C PRO A 361 19.71 28.55 8.23
N GLU A 362 21.01 28.70 8.46
CA GLU A 362 22.01 27.64 8.35
C GLU A 362 22.93 27.63 9.57
N GLN A 363 23.28 26.43 10.03
CA GLN A 363 24.28 26.18 11.04
C GLN A 363 25.49 25.49 10.41
N LYS A 364 26.70 26.03 10.63
CA LYS A 364 27.94 25.38 10.19
C LYS A 364 28.48 24.45 11.27
N GLU A 365 28.74 23.20 10.91
CA GLU A 365 29.56 22.28 11.70
C GLU A 365 30.76 21.84 10.85
N ALA A 366 31.97 22.11 11.32
CA ALA A 366 33.20 21.88 10.56
C ALA A 366 33.10 22.49 9.14
N ASP A 367 33.35 21.70 8.09
CA ASP A 367 33.30 22.13 6.68
C ASP A 367 31.89 22.03 6.05
N HIS A 368 30.83 21.84 6.85
CA HIS A 368 29.48 21.53 6.35
C HIS A 368 28.39 22.46 6.93
N SER A 369 27.40 22.85 6.11
CA SER A 369 26.23 23.65 6.54
C SER A 369 24.95 22.81 6.63
N TYR A 370 24.32 22.79 7.80
CA TYR A 370 22.99 22.22 8.01
C TYR A 370 21.94 23.33 7.98
N ARG A 371 20.74 22.99 7.55
CA ARG A 371 19.63 23.93 7.52
C ARG A 371 18.91 23.93 8.87
N ASN A 372 18.53 25.11 9.34
CA ASN A 372 17.63 25.26 10.47
C ASN A 372 16.22 25.56 9.96
N TYR A 373 15.23 24.98 10.62
CA TYR A 373 13.82 25.24 10.36
C TYR A 373 13.19 26.07 11.49
N PRO A 374 12.23 26.94 11.17
CA PRO A 374 11.50 27.72 12.16
C PRO A 374 10.62 26.82 13.06
N LEU A 375 10.19 27.32 14.22
CA LEU A 375 9.33 26.56 15.14
C LEU A 375 8.06 26.01 14.46
N ASN A 376 7.42 26.80 13.59
CA ASN A 376 6.19 26.39 12.90
C ASN A 376 6.39 25.14 12.04
N TYR A 377 7.54 25.01 11.36
CA TYR A 377 7.87 23.80 10.60
C TYR A 377 7.82 22.55 11.47
N TRP A 378 8.43 22.61 12.65
CA TRP A 378 8.45 21.48 13.57
C TRP A 378 7.09 21.21 14.23
N LEU A 379 6.26 22.23 14.43
CA LEU A 379 4.87 22.06 14.90
C LEU A 379 4.00 21.39 13.83
N ASP A 380 4.12 21.79 12.58
CA ASP A 380 3.45 21.13 11.46
C ASP A 380 3.97 19.70 11.28
N TYR A 381 5.29 19.49 11.43
CA TYR A 381 5.89 18.16 11.42
C TYR A 381 5.32 17.27 12.55
N ALA A 382 5.27 17.76 13.79
CA ALA A 382 4.69 17.03 14.92
C ALA A 382 3.20 16.71 14.70
N LYS A 383 2.44 17.65 14.15
CA LYS A 383 1.02 17.48 13.85
C LYS A 383 0.80 16.47 12.74
N ASN A 384 1.60 16.50 11.68
CA ASN A 384 1.51 15.53 10.60
C ASN A 384 1.81 14.10 11.11
N LEU A 385 2.85 13.96 11.94
CA LEU A 385 3.25 12.66 12.50
C LEU A 385 2.28 12.14 13.58
N GLY A 386 1.88 13.00 14.52
CA GLY A 386 1.14 12.63 15.72
C GLY A 386 -0.35 12.94 15.69
N LYS A 387 -0.86 13.57 14.62
CA LYS A 387 -2.21 14.18 14.53
C LYS A 387 -2.50 15.07 15.74
N ASN A 388 -3.41 14.63 16.62
CA ASN A 388 -3.82 15.35 17.84
C ASN A 388 -2.98 15.00 19.07
N SER A 389 -1.78 14.45 18.88
CA SER A 389 -0.85 14.12 19.97
C SER A 389 -0.46 15.37 20.78
N PRO A 390 -0.33 15.29 22.11
CA PRO A 390 0.06 16.42 22.94
C PRO A 390 1.48 16.89 22.60
N ILE A 391 1.66 18.21 22.49
CA ILE A 391 2.93 18.86 22.16
C ILE A 391 3.39 19.73 23.34
N LEU A 392 4.58 19.43 23.87
CA LEU A 392 5.28 20.24 24.85
C LEU A 392 6.38 21.05 24.14
N ILE A 393 6.29 22.37 24.14
CA ILE A 393 7.34 23.23 23.61
C ILE A 393 8.35 23.50 24.71
N VAL A 394 9.62 23.18 24.47
CA VAL A 394 10.71 23.34 25.43
C VAL A 394 11.78 24.22 24.81
N GLN A 395 11.85 25.47 25.25
CA GLN A 395 12.98 26.34 24.94
C GLN A 395 14.17 25.93 25.81
N THR A 396 15.28 25.56 25.20
CA THR A 396 16.56 25.28 25.90
C THR A 396 17.48 26.50 25.91
N LYS A 397 18.57 26.45 26.69
CA LYS A 397 19.59 27.52 26.79
C LYS A 397 19.02 28.87 27.28
N LYS A 398 18.04 28.83 28.19
CA LYS A 398 17.34 30.00 28.73
C LYS A 398 18.29 31.12 29.19
N GLN A 399 19.46 30.82 29.74
CA GLN A 399 20.39 31.86 30.19
C GLN A 399 20.97 32.70 29.06
N ARG A 400 21.15 32.09 27.89
CA ARG A 400 21.70 32.75 26.72
C ARG A 400 20.69 33.67 26.06
N ASP A 401 19.46 33.19 25.91
CA ASP A 401 18.45 33.85 25.06
C ASP A 401 17.35 34.57 25.85
N GLY A 402 17.31 34.38 27.17
CA GLY A 402 16.20 34.78 28.03
C GLY A 402 14.96 33.89 27.82
N GLU A 403 13.89 34.16 28.55
CA GLU A 403 12.60 33.48 28.31
C GLU A 403 11.91 34.08 27.09
N GLN A 404 11.91 33.34 25.98
CA GLN A 404 11.40 33.77 24.67
C GLN A 404 10.22 32.89 24.25
N ILE A 405 9.18 32.79 25.10
CA ILE A 405 7.96 32.05 24.74
C ILE A 405 7.42 32.60 23.40
N PRO A 406 7.00 31.75 22.45
CA PRO A 406 6.50 32.20 21.14
C PRO A 406 5.40 33.26 21.28
N LYS A 407 5.57 34.42 20.63
CA LYS A 407 4.66 35.58 20.80
C LYS A 407 3.23 35.30 20.32
N ASN A 408 3.07 34.38 19.36
CA ASN A 408 1.79 33.95 18.80
C ASN A 408 1.24 32.67 19.45
N LEU A 409 1.62 32.34 20.69
CA LEU A 409 1.23 31.09 21.36
C LEU A 409 -0.29 30.86 21.41
N ALA A 410 -1.10 31.92 21.56
CA ALA A 410 -2.56 31.80 21.58
C ALA A 410 -3.12 31.27 20.24
N GLU A 411 -2.59 31.75 19.12
CA GLU A 411 -2.94 31.30 17.77
C GLU A 411 -2.42 29.88 17.52
N LEU A 412 -1.18 29.60 17.94
CA LEU A 412 -0.61 28.25 17.83
C LEU A 412 -1.44 27.22 18.61
N ARG A 413 -1.94 27.56 19.81
CA ARG A 413 -2.82 26.67 20.60
C ARG A 413 -4.18 26.39 19.96
N GLN A 414 -4.65 27.24 19.06
CA GLN A 414 -5.87 26.95 18.28
C GLN A 414 -5.60 25.92 17.18
N ASN A 415 -4.38 25.89 16.67
CA ASN A 415 -3.97 25.09 15.51
C ASN A 415 -3.27 23.78 15.85
N TYR A 416 -2.69 23.68 17.05
CA TYR A 416 -1.88 22.56 17.54
C TYR A 416 -2.26 22.21 18.98
N ASN A 417 -2.18 20.93 19.36
CA ASN A 417 -2.44 20.47 20.72
C ASN A 417 -1.26 20.78 21.67
N ILE A 418 -0.92 22.06 21.82
CA ILE A 418 0.18 22.52 22.67
C ILE A 418 -0.28 22.56 24.12
N ILE A 419 0.23 21.66 24.94
CA ILE A 419 -0.14 21.53 26.36
C ILE A 419 0.56 22.58 27.23
N ALA A 420 1.80 22.92 26.91
CA ALA A 420 2.63 23.85 27.66
C ALA A 420 3.82 24.32 26.81
N SER A 421 4.36 25.47 27.20
CA SER A 421 5.57 26.08 26.65
C SER A 421 6.47 26.45 27.83
N ILE A 422 7.69 25.92 27.86
CA ILE A 422 8.56 25.95 29.04
C ILE A 422 9.96 26.34 28.61
N ALA A 423 10.54 27.34 29.28
CA ALA A 423 11.95 27.69 29.11
C ALA A 423 12.81 27.02 30.18
N VAL A 424 13.84 26.29 29.75
CA VAL A 424 14.69 25.41 30.55
C VAL A 424 16.17 25.75 30.40
N GLU A 425 16.91 25.71 31.50
CA GLU A 425 18.38 25.71 31.52
C GLU A 425 18.92 24.38 32.04
N SER A 426 19.23 23.44 31.13
CA SER A 426 19.61 22.05 31.48
C SER A 426 20.90 21.95 32.31
N SER A 427 21.73 22.99 32.32
CA SER A 427 23.01 23.04 33.06
C SER A 427 22.87 23.29 34.58
N GLN A 428 21.69 23.66 35.08
CA GLN A 428 21.49 24.02 36.51
C GLN A 428 20.54 23.07 37.27
N ASP A 429 20.66 23.05 38.61
CA ASP A 429 19.93 22.14 39.50
C ASP A 429 18.58 22.67 40.04
N LYS A 430 18.37 23.99 40.21
CA LYS A 430 17.15 24.53 40.83
C LYS A 430 16.64 25.79 40.14
N HIS A 431 15.31 25.97 40.12
CA HIS A 431 14.58 27.17 39.64
C HIS A 431 14.84 27.59 38.18
N ASN A 432 15.14 26.62 37.32
CA ASN A 432 15.52 26.83 35.92
C ASN A 432 14.45 26.43 34.89
N GLY A 433 13.22 26.16 35.33
CA GLY A 433 12.15 25.63 34.46
C GLY A 433 12.11 24.12 34.29
N PHE A 434 13.18 23.39 34.66
CA PHE A 434 13.27 21.93 34.48
C PHE A 434 12.22 21.18 35.31
N THR A 435 11.91 21.64 36.53
CA THR A 435 10.85 21.07 37.38
C THR A 435 9.48 21.16 36.72
N PHE A 436 9.18 22.28 36.03
CA PHE A 436 7.93 22.45 35.30
C PHE A 436 7.88 21.54 34.06
N PHE A 437 9.01 21.37 33.36
CA PHE A 437 9.12 20.40 32.26
C PHE A 437 8.82 18.98 32.73
N GLU A 438 9.46 18.53 33.81
CA GLU A 438 9.21 17.21 34.39
C GLU A 438 7.74 17.05 34.78
N GLN A 439 7.13 18.05 35.45
CA GLN A 439 5.74 17.97 35.85
C GLN A 439 4.77 17.83 34.66
N HIS A 440 4.87 18.70 33.65
CA HIS A 440 3.93 18.69 32.53
C HIS A 440 4.09 17.44 31.65
N LEU A 441 5.33 16.99 31.43
CA LEU A 441 5.59 15.75 30.72
C LEU A 441 4.99 14.56 31.47
N MET A 442 5.14 14.55 32.80
CA MET A 442 4.58 13.50 33.66
C MET A 442 3.06 13.43 33.61
N GLU A 443 2.38 14.57 33.71
CA GLU A 443 0.92 14.63 33.61
C GLU A 443 0.40 14.08 32.27
N GLN A 444 1.14 14.28 31.17
CA GLN A 444 0.74 13.68 29.88
C GLN A 444 1.06 12.20 29.78
N VAL A 445 2.19 11.77 30.33
CA VAL A 445 2.53 10.35 30.40
C VAL A 445 1.43 9.61 31.16
N GLU A 446 1.00 10.13 32.31
CA GLU A 446 -0.09 9.55 33.10
C GLU A 446 -1.39 9.47 32.28
N LYS A 447 -1.81 10.58 31.64
CA LYS A 447 -2.98 10.61 30.74
C LYS A 447 -2.87 9.68 29.54
N LEU A 448 -1.66 9.48 29.01
CA LEU A 448 -1.45 8.59 27.88
C LEU A 448 -1.58 7.14 28.32
N LEU A 449 -0.96 6.75 29.43
CA LEU A 449 -1.02 5.39 29.98
C LEU A 449 -2.44 4.99 30.40
N GLU A 450 -3.25 5.93 30.91
CA GLU A 450 -4.68 5.71 31.16
C GLU A 450 -5.46 5.32 29.89
N LYS A 451 -5.05 5.87 28.74
CA LYS A 451 -5.72 5.66 27.44
C LYS A 451 -5.15 4.49 26.64
N THR A 452 -3.89 4.12 26.85
CA THR A 452 -3.17 3.09 26.08
C THR A 452 -3.05 1.76 26.82
N CYS A 453 -3.77 1.60 27.93
CA CYS A 453 -3.86 0.33 28.61
C CYS A 453 -4.54 -0.69 27.71
N THR A 454 -3.79 -1.70 27.27
CA THR A 454 -4.25 -2.73 26.34
C THR A 454 -4.03 -4.11 26.93
N VAL A 455 -4.98 -5.00 26.66
CA VAL A 455 -4.82 -6.43 26.88
C VAL A 455 -3.98 -6.95 25.71
N PHE A 456 -2.95 -7.73 26.01
CA PHE A 456 -2.00 -8.22 25.00
C PHE A 456 -1.68 -9.70 25.23
N PRO A 457 -1.41 -10.50 24.18
CA PRO A 457 -1.01 -11.89 24.35
C PRO A 457 0.31 -11.99 25.10
N LYS A 458 0.34 -12.77 26.18
CA LYS A 458 1.53 -12.91 27.02
C LYS A 458 2.71 -13.52 26.27
N SER A 459 2.47 -14.50 25.39
CA SER A 459 3.50 -15.13 24.58
C SER A 459 4.21 -14.13 23.64
N TRP A 460 3.44 -13.25 23.00
CA TRP A 460 3.99 -12.20 22.13
C TRP A 460 4.81 -11.19 22.93
N TRP A 461 4.32 -10.84 24.13
CA TRP A 461 5.03 -9.97 25.06
C TRP A 461 6.37 -10.57 25.50
N ASP A 462 6.38 -11.84 25.90
CA ASP A 462 7.59 -12.52 26.36
C ASP A 462 8.64 -12.63 25.25
N VAL A 463 8.22 -12.90 24.00
CA VAL A 463 9.10 -12.84 22.81
C VAL A 463 9.69 -11.44 22.66
N GLN A 464 8.86 -10.39 22.71
CA GLN A 464 9.30 -9.01 22.59
C GLN A 464 10.36 -8.64 23.64
N ILE A 465 10.10 -8.96 24.91
CA ILE A 465 11.03 -8.67 26.03
C ILE A 465 12.35 -9.42 25.85
N GLN A 466 12.30 -10.67 25.39
CA GLN A 466 13.52 -11.45 25.18
C GLN A 466 14.36 -10.89 24.03
N LEU A 467 13.74 -10.44 22.94
CA LEU A 467 14.44 -9.77 21.83
C LEU A 467 15.08 -8.46 22.29
N GLN A 468 14.36 -7.65 23.06
CA GLN A 468 14.89 -6.39 23.62
C GLN A 468 16.10 -6.62 24.54
N LYS A 469 16.13 -7.73 25.29
CA LYS A 469 17.33 -8.11 26.06
C LYS A 469 18.50 -8.47 25.15
N TRP A 470 18.25 -9.07 23.99
CA TRP A 470 19.29 -9.42 23.03
C TRP A 470 19.81 -8.24 22.22
N GLN A 471 19.01 -7.19 22.00
CA GLN A 471 19.43 -5.98 21.27
C GLN A 471 20.72 -5.35 21.83
N THR A 472 21.01 -5.51 23.13
CA THR A 472 22.27 -4.99 23.72
C THR A 472 23.50 -5.86 23.45
N SER A 473 23.33 -7.03 22.85
CA SER A 473 24.37 -8.06 22.70
C SER A 473 24.45 -8.69 21.31
N LYS A 474 23.38 -8.60 20.52
CA LYS A 474 23.25 -9.17 19.17
C LYS A 474 22.76 -8.10 18.21
N LYS A 475 23.42 -8.00 17.06
CA LYS A 475 23.02 -7.11 15.96
C LYS A 475 21.86 -7.68 15.15
N THR A 476 21.95 -8.96 14.77
CA THR A 476 20.94 -9.67 13.98
C THR A 476 20.53 -11.00 14.62
N LEU A 477 19.44 -11.58 14.13
CA LEU A 477 18.92 -12.89 14.51
C LEU A 477 18.43 -13.63 13.26
N SER A 478 18.76 -14.90 13.10
CA SER A 478 18.19 -15.69 12.00
C SER A 478 16.72 -16.04 12.24
N LEU A 479 15.95 -16.23 11.17
CA LEU A 479 14.55 -16.66 11.25
C LEU A 479 14.41 -18.00 12.00
N THR A 480 15.37 -18.90 11.84
CA THR A 480 15.42 -20.18 12.56
C THR A 480 15.58 -19.99 14.07
N GLU A 481 16.46 -19.08 14.51
CA GLU A 481 16.60 -18.76 15.93
C GLU A 481 15.36 -18.05 16.48
N PHE A 482 14.74 -17.18 15.70
CA PHE A 482 13.49 -16.52 16.07
C PHE A 482 12.34 -17.52 16.23
N ASN A 483 12.19 -18.48 15.31
CA ASN A 483 11.18 -19.53 15.44
C ASN A 483 11.42 -20.41 16.66
N LYS A 484 12.69 -20.75 16.97
CA LYS A 484 13.04 -21.46 18.22
C LYS A 484 12.69 -20.65 19.47
N LEU A 485 12.89 -19.33 19.43
CA LEU A 485 12.47 -18.43 20.50
C LEU A 485 10.95 -18.44 20.69
N CYS A 486 10.19 -18.37 19.60
CA CYS A 486 8.72 -18.43 19.61
C CYS A 486 8.21 -19.77 20.18
N GLN A 487 8.80 -20.89 19.74
CA GLN A 487 8.47 -22.23 20.23
C GLN A 487 8.69 -22.38 21.74
N LYS A 488 9.73 -21.74 22.29
CA LYS A 488 9.98 -21.71 23.74
C LYS A 488 8.82 -21.08 24.53
N PHE A 489 8.08 -20.16 23.91
CA PHE A 489 6.92 -19.49 24.49
C PHE A 489 5.58 -20.07 23.99
N GLY A 490 5.59 -21.27 23.40
CA GLY A 490 4.38 -21.99 23.00
C GLY A 490 3.77 -21.53 21.67
N LEU A 491 4.52 -20.82 20.84
CA LEU A 491 4.10 -20.35 19.53
C LEU A 491 4.68 -21.26 18.43
N ASP A 492 3.84 -21.76 17.54
CA ASP A 492 4.28 -22.49 16.35
C ASP A 492 4.85 -21.53 15.27
N ASN A 493 5.28 -22.09 14.14
CA ASN A 493 5.88 -21.30 13.06
C ASN A 493 4.86 -20.39 12.36
N GLU A 494 3.56 -20.75 12.34
CA GLU A 494 2.53 -19.91 11.73
C GLU A 494 2.27 -18.67 12.59
N HIS A 495 2.10 -18.85 13.90
CA HIS A 495 1.97 -17.75 14.86
C HIS A 495 3.23 -16.89 14.91
N ALA A 496 4.43 -17.51 14.86
CA ALA A 496 5.70 -16.79 14.82
C ALA A 496 5.77 -15.80 13.64
N SER A 497 5.22 -16.15 12.48
CA SER A 497 5.19 -15.24 11.33
C SER A 497 4.36 -13.98 11.61
N SER A 498 3.21 -14.11 12.29
CA SER A 498 2.35 -12.99 12.68
C SER A 498 2.98 -12.15 13.79
N VAL A 499 3.67 -12.78 14.74
CA VAL A 499 4.44 -12.09 15.78
C VAL A 499 5.57 -11.27 15.15
N LEU A 500 6.33 -11.85 14.20
CA LEU A 500 7.41 -11.15 13.51
C LEU A 500 6.90 -9.96 12.70
N SER A 501 5.79 -10.16 11.99
CA SER A 501 5.07 -9.08 11.30
C SER A 501 4.71 -7.96 12.28
N TYR A 502 4.07 -8.28 13.42
CA TYR A 502 3.72 -7.29 14.43
C TYR A 502 4.95 -6.54 14.95
N LEU A 503 6.02 -7.26 15.33
CA LEU A 503 7.25 -6.68 15.86
C LEU A 503 7.98 -5.79 14.83
N HIS A 504 7.86 -6.13 13.55
CA HIS A 504 8.39 -5.29 12.48
C HIS A 504 7.60 -3.98 12.36
N HIS A 505 6.28 -4.04 12.36
CA HIS A 505 5.40 -2.88 12.22
C HIS A 505 5.38 -1.99 13.48
N SER A 506 5.57 -2.58 14.66
CA SER A 506 5.75 -1.84 15.90
C SER A 506 7.11 -1.15 16.01
N GLY A 507 8.03 -1.46 15.09
CA GLY A 507 9.40 -0.95 15.11
C GLY A 507 10.20 -1.50 16.30
N VAL A 508 9.94 -2.72 16.75
CA VAL A 508 10.81 -3.42 17.72
C VAL A 508 11.98 -4.08 16.99
N VAL A 509 11.75 -4.62 15.79
CA VAL A 509 12.77 -5.22 14.93
C VAL A 509 12.58 -4.75 13.49
N PHE A 510 13.57 -4.97 12.63
CA PHE A 510 13.35 -4.84 11.19
C PHE A 510 13.49 -6.17 10.48
N TYR A 511 12.45 -6.49 9.70
CA TYR A 511 12.42 -7.69 8.89
C TYR A 511 11.58 -7.46 7.65
N GLN A 512 12.08 -7.91 6.50
CA GLN A 512 11.29 -8.05 5.29
C GLN A 512 11.57 -9.42 4.67
N GLU A 513 10.49 -10.17 4.47
CA GLU A 513 10.55 -11.51 3.90
C GLU A 513 11.24 -11.49 2.53
N ASN A 514 12.11 -12.47 2.27
CA ASN A 514 12.93 -12.60 1.05
C ASN A 514 13.97 -11.51 0.80
N LEU A 515 13.90 -10.37 1.50
CA LEU A 515 14.82 -9.25 1.28
C LEU A 515 16.02 -9.31 2.23
N PHE A 516 15.83 -9.69 3.49
CA PHE A 516 16.91 -9.69 4.49
C PHE A 516 17.60 -11.05 4.63
N GLN A 517 17.52 -11.94 3.63
CA GLN A 517 18.22 -13.24 3.65
C GLN A 517 17.95 -14.06 4.92
N ASN A 518 16.69 -14.07 5.40
CA ASN A 518 16.27 -14.70 6.65
C ASN A 518 16.96 -14.14 7.92
N GLN A 519 17.49 -12.92 7.87
CA GLN A 519 18.01 -12.17 9.01
C GLN A 519 16.99 -11.14 9.49
N ILE A 520 16.87 -11.02 10.80
CA ILE A 520 16.08 -10.02 11.50
C ILE A 520 17.07 -9.04 12.14
N ILE A 521 16.95 -7.75 11.84
CA ILE A 521 17.77 -6.72 12.47
C ILE A 521 17.20 -6.43 13.86
N LEU A 522 18.01 -6.68 14.90
CA LEU A 522 17.68 -6.40 16.29
C LEU A 522 18.22 -5.03 16.71
N ASP A 523 19.50 -4.77 16.45
CA ASP A 523 20.13 -3.48 16.76
C ASP A 523 19.81 -2.46 15.66
N GLN A 524 18.73 -1.72 15.88
CA GLN A 524 18.26 -0.69 14.96
C GLN A 524 19.25 0.47 14.86
N LYS A 525 19.92 0.81 15.98
CA LYS A 525 20.90 1.89 15.99
C LYS A 525 22.06 1.54 15.08
N TRP A 526 22.58 0.32 15.20
CA TRP A 526 23.63 -0.19 14.31
C TRP A 526 23.25 -0.10 12.83
N ALA A 527 22.05 -0.55 12.45
CA ALA A 527 21.61 -0.49 11.07
C ALA A 527 21.41 0.96 10.56
N ILE A 528 20.82 1.84 11.37
CA ILE A 528 20.61 3.25 11.00
C ILE A 528 21.95 3.99 10.90
N ASP A 529 22.87 3.78 11.84
CA ASP A 529 24.20 4.39 11.82
C ASP A 529 24.96 3.97 10.56
N ALA A 530 24.82 2.72 10.10
CA ALA A 530 25.39 2.27 8.84
C ALA A 530 24.76 2.94 7.62
N VAL A 531 23.43 3.11 7.56
CA VAL A 531 22.79 3.86 6.47
C VAL A 531 23.27 5.31 6.44
N TYR A 532 23.49 5.92 7.61
CA TYR A 532 23.90 7.31 7.73
C TYR A 532 25.31 7.57 7.17
N THR A 533 26.24 6.63 7.25
CA THR A 533 27.61 6.86 6.77
C THR A 533 27.65 7.20 5.28
N LEU A 534 26.63 6.82 4.49
CA LEU A 534 26.50 7.23 3.08
C LEU A 534 26.16 8.72 2.91
N PHE A 535 25.45 9.30 3.88
CA PHE A 535 25.01 10.69 3.87
C PHE A 535 25.87 11.62 4.72
N ASP A 536 26.85 11.06 5.44
CA ASP A 536 27.82 11.87 6.16
C ASP A 536 28.59 12.74 5.15
N ARG A 537 28.68 14.03 5.41
CA ARG A 537 29.17 15.01 4.42
C ARG A 537 30.69 14.96 4.23
N SER A 538 31.36 14.01 4.85
CA SER A 538 32.79 13.75 4.73
C SER A 538 33.11 12.73 3.61
N GLY A 539 34.37 12.64 3.20
CA GLY A 539 34.83 11.62 2.25
C GLY A 539 34.17 11.67 0.86
N ILE A 540 33.44 10.61 0.50
CA ILE A 540 32.88 10.40 -0.85
C ILE A 540 31.63 11.22 -1.15
N PHE A 541 31.03 11.87 -0.13
CA PHE A 541 29.78 12.62 -0.25
C PHE A 541 29.81 13.68 -1.34
N LEU A 542 30.91 14.43 -1.50
CA LEU A 542 31.01 15.48 -2.52
C LEU A 542 30.91 14.92 -3.95
N ARG A 543 31.33 13.66 -4.17
CA ARG A 543 31.13 12.97 -5.45
C ARG A 543 29.69 12.51 -5.57
N LEU A 544 29.13 11.89 -4.53
CA LEU A 544 27.75 11.40 -4.50
C LEU A 544 26.74 12.52 -4.71
N ALA A 545 26.91 13.67 -4.05
CA ALA A 545 26.00 14.81 -4.12
C ALA A 545 25.91 15.47 -5.51
N ARG A 546 26.82 15.14 -6.43
CA ARG A 546 26.78 15.64 -7.81
C ARG A 546 25.84 14.85 -8.71
N THR A 547 25.65 13.56 -8.41
CA THR A 547 24.88 12.64 -9.26
C THR A 547 23.71 11.97 -8.53
N GLY A 548 23.74 11.91 -7.21
CA GLY A 548 22.86 11.09 -6.37
C GLY A 548 23.15 9.59 -6.44
N GLU A 549 24.19 9.17 -7.18
CA GLU A 549 24.46 7.78 -7.50
C GLU A 549 25.62 7.19 -6.71
N PHE A 550 25.42 5.96 -6.24
CA PHE A 550 26.45 5.16 -5.59
C PHE A 550 26.43 3.72 -6.10
N ASP A 551 27.59 3.08 -6.09
CA ASP A 551 27.76 1.66 -6.39
C ASP A 551 28.33 0.89 -5.19
N THR A 552 28.51 -0.41 -5.35
CA THR A 552 29.09 -1.24 -4.28
C THR A 552 30.55 -0.93 -3.98
N GLY A 553 31.32 -0.38 -4.92
CA GLY A 553 32.69 0.06 -4.65
C GLY A 553 32.71 1.28 -3.74
N ASP A 554 31.75 2.19 -3.91
CA ASP A 554 31.51 3.31 -3.00
C ASP A 554 31.10 2.84 -1.61
N LEU A 555 30.19 1.86 -1.55
CA LEU A 555 29.76 1.25 -0.29
C LEU A 555 30.93 0.56 0.41
N GLN A 556 31.81 -0.14 -0.31
CA GLN A 556 32.99 -0.78 0.30
C GLN A 556 33.97 0.24 0.92
N GLN A 557 34.04 1.46 0.41
CA GLN A 557 34.86 2.51 1.01
C GLN A 557 34.25 3.06 2.30
N VAL A 558 32.92 3.19 2.33
CA VAL A 558 32.17 3.77 3.45
C VAL A 558 31.84 2.71 4.53
N TRP A 559 31.73 1.44 4.13
CA TRP A 559 31.37 0.29 4.96
C TRP A 559 32.50 -0.75 5.03
N ASN A 560 33.75 -0.29 4.95
CA ASN A 560 34.95 -1.13 5.03
C ASN A 560 35.01 -2.03 6.28
N ASP A 561 34.41 -1.57 7.40
CA ASP A 561 34.35 -2.30 8.67
C ASP A 561 33.23 -3.34 8.74
N TYR A 562 32.38 -3.44 7.71
CA TYR A 562 31.24 -4.36 7.65
C TYR A 562 31.44 -5.48 6.63
N SER A 563 30.97 -6.68 6.96
CA SER A 563 30.99 -7.83 6.06
C SER A 563 30.05 -7.65 4.86
N GLU A 564 30.30 -8.35 3.74
CA GLU A 564 29.44 -8.27 2.55
C GLU A 564 27.96 -8.60 2.84
N ILE A 565 27.71 -9.53 3.77
CA ILE A 565 26.35 -9.90 4.19
C ILE A 565 25.68 -8.73 4.93
N GLU A 566 26.41 -8.03 5.81
CA GLU A 566 25.91 -6.84 6.52
C GLU A 566 25.69 -5.68 5.54
N GLN A 567 26.60 -5.46 4.58
CA GLN A 567 26.45 -4.44 3.55
C GLN A 567 25.21 -4.68 2.68
N ALA A 568 25.00 -5.92 2.24
CA ALA A 568 23.80 -6.31 1.50
C ALA A 568 22.53 -6.13 2.34
N LEU A 569 22.58 -6.45 3.64
CA LEU A 569 21.48 -6.24 4.58
C LEU A 569 21.14 -4.75 4.74
N PHE A 570 22.14 -3.87 4.90
CA PHE A 570 21.91 -2.42 5.00
C PHE A 570 21.31 -1.84 3.74
N LEU A 571 21.84 -2.21 2.57
CA LEU A 571 21.30 -1.74 1.31
C LEU A 571 19.85 -2.19 1.10
N ASN A 572 19.56 -3.45 1.41
CA ASN A 572 18.20 -3.97 1.39
C ASN A 572 17.29 -3.26 2.39
N PHE A 573 17.81 -2.94 3.57
CA PHE A 573 17.10 -2.12 4.55
C PHE A 573 16.84 -0.71 3.98
N MET A 574 17.80 -0.06 3.32
CA MET A 574 17.59 1.24 2.66
C MET A 574 16.50 1.19 1.59
N LYS A 575 16.48 0.14 0.76
CA LYS A 575 15.43 -0.09 -0.24
C LYS A 575 14.06 -0.26 0.42
N SER A 576 13.97 -1.07 1.49
CA SER A 576 12.72 -1.27 2.24
C SER A 576 12.18 0.02 2.87
N CYS A 577 13.09 0.96 3.17
CA CYS A 577 12.78 2.25 3.76
C CYS A 577 12.51 3.35 2.73
N GLU A 578 12.47 3.03 1.43
CA GLU A 578 12.35 4.00 0.33
C GLU A 578 13.43 5.10 0.35
N ILE A 579 14.65 4.76 0.80
CA ILE A 579 15.79 5.70 0.85
C ILE A 579 16.54 5.70 -0.48
N CYS A 580 16.60 4.55 -1.15
CA CYS A 580 17.25 4.38 -2.43
C CYS A 580 16.54 3.35 -3.30
N PHE A 581 16.83 3.38 -4.60
CA PHE A 581 16.39 2.38 -5.57
C PHE A 581 17.55 1.95 -6.47
N GLU A 582 17.38 0.83 -7.16
CA GLU A 582 18.40 0.20 -8.00
C GLU A 582 18.14 0.55 -9.47
N LEU A 583 19.15 1.08 -10.16
CA LEU A 583 19.01 1.65 -11.50
C LEU A 583 18.81 0.61 -12.62
N ASP A 584 19.34 -0.60 -12.44
CA ASP A 584 19.35 -1.64 -13.47
C ASP A 584 19.16 -3.03 -12.84
N TYR A 585 18.09 -3.21 -12.05
CA TYR A 585 17.88 -4.42 -11.25
C TYR A 585 18.01 -5.67 -12.11
N ASP A 586 19.06 -6.46 -11.90
CA ASP A 586 19.27 -7.71 -12.60
C ASP A 586 19.64 -8.79 -11.59
N SER A 587 18.80 -9.82 -11.50
CA SER A 587 19.01 -10.91 -10.55
C SER A 587 20.29 -11.70 -10.84
N GLU A 588 20.76 -11.67 -12.09
CA GLU A 588 22.00 -12.34 -12.51
C GLU A 588 23.23 -11.46 -12.36
N LYS A 589 23.06 -10.13 -12.18
CA LYS A 589 24.20 -9.24 -11.92
C LYS A 589 24.79 -9.51 -10.53
N PRO A 590 26.11 -9.74 -10.45
CA PRO A 590 26.83 -9.79 -9.18
C PRO A 590 26.53 -8.55 -8.35
N PHE A 591 26.49 -8.71 -7.03
CA PHE A 591 26.27 -7.59 -6.12
C PHE A 591 27.24 -6.44 -6.40
N SER A 592 28.50 -6.77 -6.68
CA SER A 592 29.61 -5.85 -6.98
C SER A 592 29.43 -4.96 -8.22
N GLU A 593 28.43 -5.20 -9.06
CA GLU A 593 28.19 -4.46 -10.31
C GLU A 593 26.89 -3.64 -10.26
N ARG A 594 26.24 -3.57 -9.09
CA ARG A 594 24.95 -2.89 -8.94
C ARG A 594 25.13 -1.41 -8.63
N ARG A 595 24.21 -0.60 -9.15
CA ARG A 595 24.18 0.86 -9.02
C ARG A 595 22.86 1.32 -8.45
N PHE A 596 22.91 2.34 -7.61
CA PHE A 596 21.79 2.83 -6.84
C PHE A 596 21.71 4.34 -6.89
N ILE A 597 20.49 4.88 -6.75
CA ILE A 597 20.25 6.30 -6.52
C ILE A 597 19.63 6.49 -5.15
N ALA A 598 20.15 7.43 -4.38
CA ALA A 598 19.49 7.99 -3.21
C ALA A 598 18.96 9.39 -3.56
N PRO A 599 17.62 9.61 -3.63
CA PRO A 599 17.06 10.91 -4.02
C PRO A 599 17.53 12.08 -3.16
N ALA A 600 17.85 11.84 -1.88
CA ALA A 600 18.37 12.87 -0.98
C ALA A 600 19.79 13.37 -1.35
N LEU A 601 20.53 12.60 -2.15
CA LEU A 601 21.87 12.94 -2.66
C LEU A 601 21.83 13.50 -4.10
N LEU A 602 20.65 13.60 -4.72
CA LEU A 602 20.53 14.19 -6.05
C LEU A 602 20.94 15.68 -6.03
N PRO A 603 21.42 16.22 -7.16
CA PRO A 603 21.73 17.64 -7.27
C PRO A 603 20.49 18.52 -7.02
N GLU A 604 20.70 19.72 -6.47
CA GLU A 604 19.60 20.67 -6.25
C GLU A 604 19.17 21.37 -7.55
N GLU A 605 20.12 21.55 -8.47
CA GLU A 605 19.89 22.19 -9.77
C GLU A 605 19.04 21.29 -10.66
N LYS A 606 17.98 21.87 -11.21
CA LYS A 606 17.11 21.23 -12.18
C LYS A 606 17.90 20.96 -13.47
N PRO A 607 17.89 19.72 -14.00
CA PRO A 607 18.44 19.41 -15.30
C PRO A 607 17.80 20.26 -16.40
N LYS A 608 18.50 20.44 -17.53
CA LYS A 608 17.89 21.14 -18.67
C LYS A 608 16.69 20.33 -19.15
N PRO A 609 15.48 20.93 -19.21
CA PRO A 609 14.29 20.20 -19.62
C PRO A 609 14.45 19.70 -21.06
N SER A 610 13.87 18.52 -21.33
CA SER A 610 13.84 17.95 -22.67
C SER A 610 13.21 18.93 -23.68
N ASN A 611 13.59 18.85 -24.96
CA ASN A 611 13.03 19.73 -26.00
C ASN A 611 11.51 19.56 -26.20
N LEU A 612 10.92 18.49 -25.64
CA LEU A 612 9.49 18.17 -25.67
C LEU A 612 8.63 19.31 -25.06
N TRP A 613 9.17 20.06 -24.10
CA TRP A 613 8.43 21.09 -23.38
C TRP A 613 8.26 22.41 -24.13
N LEU A 614 8.88 22.62 -25.29
CA LEU A 614 8.91 23.95 -25.93
C LEU A 614 7.65 24.33 -26.70
N ASN A 615 6.85 23.35 -27.19
CA ASN A 615 5.72 23.63 -28.12
C ASN A 615 4.43 22.81 -27.87
N ALA A 616 4.33 22.07 -26.76
CA ALA A 616 3.17 21.22 -26.48
C ALA A 616 2.11 21.91 -25.61
N GLN A 617 0.83 21.54 -25.77
CA GLN A 617 -0.24 21.95 -24.85
C GLN A 617 0.01 21.32 -23.48
N LYS A 618 -0.04 22.13 -22.42
CA LYS A 618 0.34 21.73 -21.06
C LYS A 618 -0.81 21.88 -20.11
N TRP A 619 -0.92 20.94 -19.20
CA TRP A 619 -1.83 21.01 -18.07
C TRP A 619 -1.02 21.17 -16.80
N PHE A 620 -1.45 22.06 -15.92
CA PHE A 620 -0.79 22.34 -14.66
C PHE A 620 -1.72 21.95 -13.52
N VAL A 621 -1.24 21.06 -12.66
CA VAL A 621 -1.89 20.67 -11.40
C VAL A 621 -1.01 21.10 -10.25
N ARG A 622 -1.59 21.74 -9.24
CA ARG A 622 -0.90 22.16 -8.03
C ARG A 622 -1.59 21.53 -6.83
N TYR A 623 -0.83 20.74 -6.07
CA TYR A 623 -1.24 20.28 -4.75
C TYR A 623 -0.71 21.25 -3.72
N GLN A 624 -1.61 22.04 -3.14
CA GLN A 624 -1.30 23.03 -2.13
C GLN A 624 -1.37 22.37 -0.76
N TYR A 625 -0.22 22.31 -0.09
CA TYR A 625 -0.09 21.72 1.23
C TYR A 625 -0.12 22.80 2.30
N ARG A 626 -0.68 22.46 3.46
CA ARG A 626 -0.35 23.16 4.71
C ARG A 626 1.10 22.91 5.08
N PHE A 627 1.54 21.66 4.92
CA PHE A 627 2.90 21.23 5.19
C PHE A 627 3.34 20.15 4.19
N LEU A 628 4.39 20.44 3.43
CA LEU A 628 4.99 19.49 2.49
C LEU A 628 6.37 19.11 2.99
N HIS A 629 6.55 17.83 3.27
CA HIS A 629 7.83 17.30 3.75
C HIS A 629 8.69 16.77 2.58
N TYR A 630 9.99 17.09 2.54
CA TYR A 630 10.93 16.65 1.49
C TYR A 630 10.91 15.14 1.22
N GLY A 631 10.83 14.34 2.28
CA GLY A 631 10.70 12.89 2.19
C GLY A 631 9.51 12.41 1.35
N ASN A 632 8.41 13.17 1.24
CA ASN A 632 7.26 12.78 0.40
C ASN A 632 7.68 12.71 -1.07
N LEU A 633 8.40 13.71 -1.54
CA LEU A 633 8.90 13.73 -2.92
C LEU A 633 10.01 12.70 -3.15
N GLN A 634 10.87 12.45 -2.16
CA GLN A 634 11.90 11.40 -2.26
C GLN A 634 11.29 10.00 -2.37
N SER A 635 10.29 9.69 -1.54
CA SER A 635 9.50 8.46 -1.65
C SER A 635 8.81 8.36 -3.01
N PHE A 636 8.25 9.46 -3.50
CA PHE A 636 7.61 9.50 -4.81
C PHE A 636 8.61 9.13 -5.91
N ILE A 637 9.78 9.78 -5.94
CA ILE A 637 10.85 9.44 -6.89
C ILE A 637 11.25 7.96 -6.78
N VAL A 638 11.37 7.40 -5.57
CA VAL A 638 11.70 5.97 -5.39
C VAL A 638 10.61 5.05 -5.94
N ARG A 639 9.33 5.42 -5.84
CA ARG A 639 8.21 4.60 -6.35
C ARG A 639 8.03 4.72 -7.85
N THR A 640 8.28 5.91 -8.40
CA THR A 640 8.06 6.22 -9.83
C THR A 640 9.35 6.22 -10.64
N HIS A 641 10.51 5.86 -10.05
CA HIS A 641 11.81 5.91 -10.72
C HIS A 641 11.85 5.18 -12.06
N GLN A 642 11.00 4.18 -12.19
CA GLN A 642 10.96 3.33 -13.35
C GLN A 642 10.42 4.08 -14.59
N TRP A 643 9.54 5.09 -14.38
CA TRP A 643 9.04 6.00 -15.42
C TRP A 643 10.01 7.14 -15.74
N ALA A 644 11.16 7.22 -15.07
CA ALA A 644 12.08 8.35 -15.19
C ALA A 644 13.34 7.95 -15.98
N GLU A 645 13.74 8.78 -16.94
CA GLU A 645 15.11 8.71 -17.45
C GLU A 645 16.11 9.22 -16.40
N ARG A 646 17.30 8.62 -16.36
CA ARG A 646 18.34 8.93 -15.34
C ARG A 646 18.70 10.41 -15.25
N ALA A 647 18.74 11.12 -16.39
CA ALA A 647 19.10 12.53 -16.44
C ALA A 647 17.96 13.46 -16.00
N SER A 648 16.77 12.90 -15.73
CA SER A 648 15.52 13.62 -15.46
C SER A 648 15.19 13.73 -13.96
N LEU A 649 16.12 13.35 -13.08
CA LEU A 649 15.93 13.35 -11.62
C LEU A 649 16.77 14.43 -10.93
N TRP A 650 16.18 15.14 -9.97
CA TRP A 650 16.92 16.05 -9.08
C TRP A 650 16.26 16.09 -7.69
N LYS A 651 16.91 16.75 -6.73
CA LYS A 651 16.50 16.70 -5.31
C LYS A 651 15.08 17.18 -5.06
N ASN A 652 14.59 18.12 -5.88
CA ASN A 652 13.30 18.78 -5.74
C ASN A 652 12.31 18.41 -6.86
N GLY A 653 12.57 17.35 -7.62
CA GLY A 653 11.62 16.93 -8.65
C GLY A 653 12.12 15.83 -9.59
N CYS A 654 11.23 15.44 -10.49
CA CYS A 654 11.51 14.46 -11.54
C CYS A 654 10.70 14.76 -12.80
N GLU A 655 11.24 14.36 -13.94
CA GLU A 655 10.50 14.23 -15.19
C GLU A 655 10.29 12.73 -15.47
N LEU A 656 9.03 12.38 -15.71
CA LEU A 656 8.53 11.03 -15.92
C LEU A 656 7.91 10.94 -17.31
N ASP A 657 8.10 9.82 -17.97
CA ASP A 657 7.58 9.53 -19.29
C ASP A 657 6.82 8.19 -19.26
N ASP A 658 5.77 8.07 -20.07
CA ASP A 658 5.09 6.79 -20.29
C ASP A 658 5.28 6.26 -21.71
N ASP A 659 5.00 4.97 -21.88
CA ASP A 659 5.08 4.28 -23.18
C ASP A 659 4.09 4.84 -24.24
N GLN A 660 3.17 5.73 -23.84
CA GLN A 660 2.16 6.33 -24.72
C GLN A 660 2.59 7.72 -25.25
N GLY A 661 3.81 8.15 -24.90
CA GLY A 661 4.37 9.45 -25.31
C GLY A 661 3.81 10.62 -24.50
N ASN A 662 3.38 10.37 -23.26
CA ASN A 662 3.08 11.43 -22.29
C ASN A 662 4.29 11.69 -21.40
N SER A 663 4.46 12.96 -21.02
CA SER A 663 5.52 13.40 -20.12
C SER A 663 4.92 14.21 -18.98
N ALA A 664 5.38 13.96 -17.77
CA ALA A 664 5.00 14.68 -16.56
C ALA A 664 6.24 15.21 -15.85
N LEU A 665 6.25 16.51 -15.59
CA LEU A 665 7.27 17.17 -14.78
C LEU A 665 6.69 17.49 -13.41
N ILE A 666 7.31 16.94 -12.37
CA ILE A 666 6.89 17.08 -10.98
C ILE A 666 7.94 17.88 -10.22
N GLU A 667 7.53 18.98 -9.59
CA GLU A 667 8.43 19.88 -8.85
C GLU A 667 7.87 20.25 -7.48
N GLY A 668 8.70 20.17 -6.44
CA GLY A 668 8.38 20.55 -5.07
C GLY A 668 8.85 21.94 -4.70
N PHE A 669 7.93 22.76 -4.19
CA PHE A 669 8.17 24.10 -3.69
C PHE A 669 7.93 24.13 -2.18
N PHE A 670 9.01 23.91 -1.42
CA PHE A 670 8.96 23.69 0.02
C PHE A 670 9.07 24.98 0.85
N ASN A 671 9.63 26.05 0.28
CA ASN A 671 10.02 27.26 1.00
C ASN A 671 9.06 28.45 0.81
N THR A 672 7.83 28.18 0.38
CA THR A 672 6.78 29.20 0.19
C THR A 672 5.86 29.26 1.41
N GLU A 673 5.15 30.38 1.60
CA GLU A 673 4.20 30.55 2.72
C GLU A 673 3.18 29.41 2.80
N LYS A 674 2.71 28.96 1.63
CA LYS A 674 2.01 27.69 1.47
C LYS A 674 2.84 26.80 0.55
N PRO A 675 3.45 25.71 1.03
CA PRO A 675 4.25 24.82 0.19
C PRO A 675 3.35 24.05 -0.79
N TYR A 676 3.86 23.76 -1.97
CA TYR A 676 3.09 23.04 -2.99
C TYR A 676 3.94 22.09 -3.83
N LEU A 677 3.30 21.05 -4.36
CA LEU A 677 3.81 20.29 -5.48
C LEU A 677 3.14 20.78 -6.76
N GLN A 678 3.91 20.96 -7.81
CA GLN A 678 3.41 21.29 -9.13
C GLN A 678 3.70 20.15 -10.08
N ILE A 679 2.67 19.75 -10.82
CA ILE A 679 2.74 18.76 -11.88
C ILE A 679 2.40 19.49 -13.17
N MET A 680 3.28 19.39 -14.15
CA MET A 680 3.03 19.83 -15.51
C MET A 680 2.99 18.59 -16.39
N VAL A 681 1.87 18.35 -17.08
CA VAL A 681 1.71 17.17 -17.94
C VAL A 681 1.44 17.58 -19.38
N THR A 682 2.00 16.84 -20.32
CA THR A 682 1.79 17.00 -21.75
C THR A 682 1.84 15.64 -22.46
N GLY A 683 1.37 15.57 -23.71
CA GLY A 683 1.38 14.33 -24.49
C GLY A 683 0.07 14.07 -25.24
N ASN A 684 -0.05 12.85 -25.75
CA ASN A 684 -1.21 12.39 -26.52
C ASN A 684 -2.47 12.20 -25.67
N ASN A 685 -2.28 11.73 -24.43
CA ASN A 685 -3.33 11.55 -23.42
C ASN A 685 -2.78 11.86 -22.01
N PRO A 686 -2.55 13.15 -21.68
CA PRO A 686 -1.89 13.56 -20.44
C PRO A 686 -2.68 13.14 -19.18
N GLN A 687 -3.98 12.90 -19.29
CA GLN A 687 -4.84 12.49 -18.18
C GLN A 687 -4.43 11.14 -17.59
N ASN A 688 -3.98 10.18 -18.41
CA ASN A 688 -3.57 8.84 -17.96
C ASN A 688 -2.34 8.91 -17.02
N LEU A 689 -1.26 9.56 -17.50
CA LEU A 689 -0.07 9.75 -16.69
C LEU A 689 -0.34 10.62 -15.45
N LEU A 690 -1.19 11.65 -15.59
CA LEU A 690 -1.63 12.46 -14.46
C LEU A 690 -2.30 11.58 -13.39
N ASP A 691 -3.26 10.72 -13.75
CA ASP A 691 -3.96 9.85 -12.82
C ASP A 691 -3.02 8.83 -12.13
N LYS A 692 -2.03 8.29 -12.85
CA LYS A 692 -0.97 7.45 -12.24
C LYS A 692 -0.19 8.24 -11.19
N VAL A 693 0.25 9.45 -11.53
CA VAL A 693 0.96 10.34 -10.59
C VAL A 693 0.08 10.70 -9.39
N ARG A 694 -1.21 10.98 -9.60
CA ARG A 694 -2.17 11.27 -8.51
C ARG A 694 -2.27 10.08 -7.55
N ASN A 695 -2.42 8.87 -8.08
CA ASN A 695 -2.53 7.65 -7.25
C ASN A 695 -1.30 7.46 -6.36
N GLU A 696 -0.09 7.64 -6.90
CA GLU A 696 1.14 7.55 -6.11
C GLU A 696 1.22 8.63 -5.03
N PHE A 697 0.79 9.86 -5.33
CA PHE A 697 0.68 10.90 -4.31
C PHE A 697 -0.34 10.55 -3.24
N ASP A 698 -1.52 10.03 -3.58
CA ASP A 698 -2.55 9.60 -2.62
C ASP A 698 -2.08 8.45 -1.69
N GLU A 699 -1.10 7.66 -2.14
CA GLU A 699 -0.47 6.64 -1.29
C GLU A 699 0.56 7.22 -0.32
N ILE A 700 1.34 8.22 -0.77
CA ILE A 700 2.39 8.86 0.03
C ILE A 700 1.82 9.91 0.98
N GLN A 701 0.73 10.55 0.59
CA GLN A 701 0.12 11.68 1.28
C GLN A 701 -0.49 11.26 2.61
N GLN A 702 -0.18 12.06 3.64
CA GLN A 702 -0.65 11.85 5.02
C GLN A 702 -1.48 13.01 5.54
N ASP A 703 -1.61 14.08 4.75
CA ASP A 703 -2.37 15.28 5.08
C ASP A 703 -3.76 15.20 4.44
N ASP A 704 -4.79 15.25 5.28
CA ASP A 704 -6.19 15.18 4.87
C ASP A 704 -6.71 16.54 4.32
N GLN A 705 -5.88 17.60 4.32
CA GLN A 705 -6.26 18.97 3.94
C GLN A 705 -5.53 19.53 2.71
N VAL A 706 -5.09 18.67 1.78
CA VAL A 706 -4.42 19.14 0.57
C VAL A 706 -5.44 19.67 -0.43
N GLU A 707 -5.21 20.88 -0.91
CA GLU A 707 -6.08 21.55 -1.88
C GLU A 707 -5.50 21.41 -3.28
N GLU A 708 -6.27 20.82 -4.19
CA GLU A 708 -5.87 20.65 -5.58
C GLU A 708 -6.35 21.84 -6.43
N CYS A 709 -5.43 22.44 -7.17
CA CYS A 709 -5.67 23.59 -8.05
C CYS A 709 -5.20 23.28 -9.47
N TRP A 710 -5.91 23.78 -10.48
CA TRP A 710 -5.63 23.52 -11.90
C TRP A 710 -5.36 24.80 -12.66
N SER A 711 -4.50 24.74 -13.66
CA SER A 711 -4.25 25.84 -14.61
C SER A 711 -3.96 25.28 -16.00
N LEU A 712 -4.32 26.05 -17.02
CA LEU A 712 -4.03 25.74 -18.44
C LEU A 712 -2.82 26.52 -18.98
N ASN A 713 -2.43 27.60 -18.31
CA ASN A 713 -1.31 28.46 -18.70
C ASN A 713 -0.18 28.49 -17.66
N GLY A 714 -0.39 27.90 -16.48
CA GLY A 714 0.58 27.88 -15.39
C GLY A 714 0.57 29.16 -14.55
N GLU A 715 -0.39 30.07 -14.77
CA GLU A 715 -0.52 31.33 -14.04
C GLU A 715 -1.89 31.45 -13.34
N ASP A 716 -2.96 31.20 -14.09
CA ASP A 716 -4.34 31.32 -13.60
C ASP A 716 -4.81 30.01 -13.00
N PHE A 717 -4.57 29.82 -11.70
CA PHE A 717 -4.97 28.62 -10.98
C PHE A 717 -6.40 28.73 -10.41
N VAL A 718 -7.23 27.73 -10.66
CA VAL A 718 -8.59 27.58 -10.10
C VAL A 718 -8.62 26.39 -9.16
N ARG A 719 -9.41 26.47 -8.09
CA ARG A 719 -9.56 25.34 -7.15
C ARG A 719 -10.45 24.26 -7.74
N ARG A 720 -10.06 23.00 -7.59
CA ARG A 720 -10.84 21.85 -8.05
C ARG A 720 -12.29 21.88 -7.55
N ILE A 721 -12.48 22.15 -6.26
CA ILE A 721 -13.81 22.20 -5.62
C ILE A 721 -14.70 23.28 -6.23
N ASP A 722 -14.12 24.43 -6.59
CA ASP A 722 -14.86 25.52 -7.24
C ASP A 722 -15.28 25.13 -8.66
N VAL A 723 -14.43 24.41 -9.40
CA VAL A 723 -14.76 23.90 -10.74
C VAL A 723 -15.83 22.78 -10.64
N GLU A 724 -15.71 21.85 -9.69
CA GLU A 724 -16.68 20.78 -9.44
C GLU A 724 -18.06 21.34 -9.08
N SER A 725 -18.11 22.39 -8.24
CA SER A 725 -19.35 23.02 -7.78
C SER A 725 -19.98 23.98 -8.80
N ALA A 726 -19.20 24.64 -9.66
CA ALA A 726 -19.68 25.59 -10.66
C ALA A 726 -20.36 24.94 -11.89
N SER A 727 -20.38 23.61 -11.97
CA SER A 727 -20.74 22.80 -13.15
C SER A 727 -22.17 22.95 -13.71
N LYS A 728 -23.03 23.87 -13.20
CA LYS A 728 -24.42 24.02 -13.68
C LYS A 728 -24.95 25.44 -13.92
N GLN A 729 -24.21 26.53 -13.65
CA GLN A 729 -24.79 27.89 -13.82
C GLN A 729 -23.88 28.99 -14.38
N ASN A 730 -22.55 28.86 -14.32
CA ASN A 730 -21.62 29.91 -14.78
C ASN A 730 -20.60 29.37 -15.79
N ARG A 731 -20.35 30.13 -16.86
CA ARG A 731 -19.30 29.83 -17.87
C ARG A 731 -17.91 30.28 -17.44
N GLN A 732 -17.82 31.12 -16.41
CA GLN A 732 -16.55 31.66 -15.92
C GLN A 732 -16.39 31.39 -14.44
N ILE A 733 -15.15 31.16 -14.05
CA ILE A 733 -14.71 30.95 -12.67
C ILE A 733 -13.55 31.90 -12.37
N GLN A 734 -13.49 32.41 -11.15
CA GLN A 734 -12.42 33.30 -10.74
C GLN A 734 -11.22 32.46 -10.28
N ALA A 735 -10.07 32.63 -10.92
CA ALA A 735 -8.79 32.09 -10.49
C ALA A 735 -8.34 32.75 -9.18
N ILE A 736 -7.41 32.11 -8.47
CA ILE A 736 -6.88 32.55 -7.17
C ILE A 736 -6.25 33.95 -7.24
N ASN A 737 -5.71 34.33 -8.40
CA ASN A 737 -5.16 35.67 -8.66
C ASN A 737 -6.22 36.74 -8.97
N GLY A 738 -7.51 36.38 -8.98
CA GLY A 738 -8.63 37.28 -9.24
C GLY A 738 -9.07 37.38 -10.70
N VAL A 739 -8.37 36.73 -11.64
CA VAL A 739 -8.70 36.72 -13.08
C VAL A 739 -9.87 35.77 -13.35
N TRP A 740 -10.78 36.15 -14.24
CA TRP A 740 -11.88 35.28 -14.68
C TRP A 740 -11.46 34.42 -15.86
N VAL A 741 -11.62 33.11 -15.74
CA VAL A 741 -11.26 32.11 -16.76
C VAL A 741 -12.46 31.25 -17.14
N ASP A 742 -12.48 30.74 -18.37
CA ASP A 742 -13.56 29.88 -18.87
C ASP A 742 -13.48 28.47 -18.24
N ILE A 743 -14.61 27.99 -17.72
CA ILE A 743 -14.70 26.69 -17.05
C ILE A 743 -14.60 25.50 -18.02
N GLU A 744 -14.94 25.68 -19.32
CA GLU A 744 -14.94 24.58 -20.31
C GLU A 744 -13.56 23.93 -20.44
N GLY A 745 -12.49 24.72 -20.41
CA GLY A 745 -11.11 24.21 -20.50
C GLY A 745 -10.71 23.35 -19.29
N PHE A 746 -11.37 23.52 -18.15
CA PHE A 746 -11.09 22.75 -16.92
C PHE A 746 -11.91 21.47 -16.80
N LYS A 747 -12.97 21.29 -17.61
CA LYS A 747 -13.76 20.05 -17.61
C LYS A 747 -12.94 18.82 -18.00
N LEU A 748 -11.85 19.00 -18.74
CA LEU A 748 -10.90 17.93 -19.08
C LEU A 748 -10.26 17.33 -17.82
N PHE A 749 -9.97 18.13 -16.79
CA PHE A 749 -9.46 17.64 -15.50
C PHE A 749 -10.54 16.93 -14.66
N LEU A 750 -11.82 17.21 -14.93
CA LEU A 750 -12.98 16.61 -14.26
C LEU A 750 -13.41 15.27 -14.86
N GLN A 751 -12.89 14.89 -16.03
CA GLN A 751 -13.08 13.57 -16.58
C GLN A 751 -12.37 12.57 -15.66
N LYS A 752 -13.06 12.17 -14.59
CA LYS A 752 -12.65 11.02 -13.79
C LYS A 752 -12.66 9.83 -14.74
N ASN A 753 -11.50 9.24 -15.00
CA ASN A 753 -11.47 7.82 -15.23
C ASN A 753 -11.99 7.18 -13.93
N ASP A 754 -13.13 6.51 -13.99
CA ASP A 754 -13.78 5.84 -12.86
C ASP A 754 -12.83 4.84 -12.19
N LYS A 755 -11.97 5.27 -11.25
CA LYS A 755 -11.06 4.41 -10.47
C LYS A 755 -10.48 3.25 -11.27
N GLU A 756 -10.00 3.54 -12.47
CA GLU A 756 -9.28 2.58 -13.26
C GLU A 756 -7.82 2.59 -12.80
N ARG A 757 -7.48 1.79 -11.78
CA ARG A 757 -6.08 1.39 -11.48
C ARG A 757 -5.42 0.91 -12.78
N PHE A 758 -4.75 1.72 -13.61
CA PHE A 758 -4.21 1.27 -14.91
C PHE A 758 -3.46 -0.08 -14.76
N MET A 759 -4.13 -1.18 -15.12
CA MET A 759 -3.56 -2.53 -15.12
C MET A 759 -3.13 -2.77 -16.55
N SER A 760 -1.84 -2.92 -16.81
CA SER A 760 -1.38 -3.24 -18.16
C SER A 760 -1.91 -4.63 -18.53
N GLU A 761 -2.47 -4.79 -19.73
CA GLU A 761 -2.89 -6.11 -20.21
C GLU A 761 -1.64 -6.92 -20.61
N ILE A 762 -1.54 -8.15 -20.11
CA ILE A 762 -0.46 -9.09 -20.37
C ILE A 762 -1.07 -10.29 -21.10
N LYS A 763 -0.81 -10.37 -22.41
CA LYS A 763 -1.17 -11.51 -23.24
C LYS A 763 -0.11 -12.61 -23.12
N ILE A 764 -0.52 -13.79 -22.71
CA ILE A 764 0.31 -14.98 -22.54
C ILE A 764 -0.06 -15.99 -23.61
N PHE A 765 0.90 -16.34 -24.48
CA PHE A 765 0.72 -17.40 -25.45
C PHE A 765 0.75 -18.76 -24.75
N VAL A 766 -0.30 -19.57 -24.89
CA VAL A 766 -0.34 -20.92 -24.34
C VAL A 766 -0.01 -21.93 -25.43
N SER A 767 1.20 -22.47 -25.38
CA SER A 767 1.68 -23.50 -26.31
C SER A 767 1.45 -24.89 -25.72
N TYR A 768 0.73 -25.75 -26.44
CA TYR A 768 0.31 -27.04 -25.94
C TYR A 768 0.03 -28.03 -27.08
N ALA A 769 0.15 -29.35 -26.84
CA ALA A 769 -0.19 -30.35 -27.83
C ALA A 769 -1.70 -30.61 -27.89
N SER A 770 -2.23 -30.95 -29.07
CA SER A 770 -3.67 -31.26 -29.26
C SER A 770 -4.22 -32.32 -28.29
N GLN A 771 -3.37 -33.26 -27.85
CA GLN A 771 -3.70 -34.31 -26.88
C GLN A 771 -3.87 -33.79 -25.45
N ASP A 772 -3.36 -32.59 -25.13
CA ASP A 772 -3.40 -31.98 -23.80
C ASP A 772 -4.47 -30.88 -23.67
N ARG A 773 -5.42 -30.81 -24.62
CA ARG A 773 -6.51 -29.82 -24.67
C ARG A 773 -7.31 -29.69 -23.37
N GLN A 774 -7.58 -30.81 -22.69
CA GLN A 774 -8.34 -30.83 -21.45
C GLN A 774 -7.53 -30.26 -20.28
N LEU A 775 -6.26 -30.65 -20.16
CA LEU A 775 -5.35 -30.12 -19.13
C LEU A 775 -5.09 -28.62 -19.33
N ARG A 776 -4.95 -28.18 -20.60
CA ARG A 776 -4.86 -26.76 -20.96
C ARG A 776 -6.05 -25.96 -20.45
N GLN A 777 -7.27 -26.46 -20.62
CA GLN A 777 -8.47 -25.76 -20.16
C GLN A 777 -8.48 -25.64 -18.64
N LEU A 778 -8.28 -26.76 -17.93
CA LEU A 778 -8.25 -26.77 -16.46
C LEU A 778 -7.17 -25.85 -15.88
N LEU A 779 -5.98 -25.85 -16.49
CA LEU A 779 -4.86 -25.02 -16.06
C LEU A 779 -5.13 -23.53 -16.29
N VAL A 780 -5.59 -23.15 -17.49
CA VAL A 780 -5.90 -21.75 -17.83
C VAL A 780 -7.06 -21.24 -16.97
N ASP A 781 -8.15 -21.99 -16.80
CA ASP A 781 -9.28 -21.60 -15.95
C ASP A 781 -8.86 -21.41 -14.49
N GLY A 782 -7.99 -22.30 -13.98
CA GLY A 782 -7.38 -22.16 -12.67
C GLY A 782 -6.52 -20.90 -12.56
N LEU A 783 -5.67 -20.64 -13.54
CA LEU A 783 -4.79 -19.48 -13.54
C LEU A 783 -5.54 -18.15 -13.67
N THR A 784 -6.53 -18.08 -14.55
CA THR A 784 -7.37 -16.88 -14.73
C THR A 784 -8.04 -16.50 -13.41
N ARG A 785 -8.60 -17.48 -12.66
CA ARG A 785 -9.18 -17.24 -11.34
C ARG A 785 -8.19 -16.67 -10.32
N HIS A 786 -6.92 -17.11 -10.32
CA HIS A 786 -5.93 -16.67 -9.33
C HIS A 786 -5.17 -15.41 -9.75
N LEU A 787 -5.12 -15.10 -11.04
CA LEU A 787 -4.50 -13.90 -11.59
C LEU A 787 -5.47 -12.71 -11.64
N SER A 788 -6.78 -12.95 -11.77
CA SER A 788 -7.81 -11.90 -11.78
C SER A 788 -7.89 -11.06 -10.50
N HIS A 789 -7.31 -11.54 -9.40
CA HIS A 789 -7.27 -10.84 -8.11
C HIS A 789 -6.00 -9.99 -7.90
N ARG A 790 -5.08 -9.94 -8.87
CA ARG A 790 -3.85 -9.13 -8.76
C ARG A 790 -4.09 -7.74 -9.32
N ALA A 791 -3.77 -6.73 -8.51
CA ALA A 791 -4.19 -5.34 -8.72
C ALA A 791 -3.46 -4.58 -9.85
N ASP A 792 -2.44 -5.17 -10.47
CA ASP A 792 -1.44 -4.41 -11.25
C ASP A 792 -1.37 -4.82 -12.74
N PHE A 793 -1.90 -5.98 -13.12
CA PHE A 793 -1.94 -6.45 -14.52
C PHE A 793 -3.22 -7.24 -14.80
N THR A 794 -3.77 -7.11 -16.00
CA THR A 794 -4.84 -7.99 -16.51
C THR A 794 -4.19 -9.10 -17.31
N TYR A 795 -4.43 -10.37 -16.97
CA TYR A 795 -3.80 -11.51 -17.67
C TYR A 795 -4.76 -12.13 -18.68
N ASN A 796 -4.35 -12.17 -19.95
CA ASN A 796 -5.11 -12.76 -21.04
C ASN A 796 -4.33 -13.94 -21.60
N PHE A 797 -4.94 -15.12 -21.70
CA PHE A 797 -4.27 -16.34 -22.18
C PHE A 797 -4.72 -16.64 -23.60
N TRP A 798 -3.85 -16.39 -24.57
CA TRP A 798 -4.11 -16.70 -25.97
C TRP A 798 -3.85 -18.18 -26.27
N THR A 799 -4.76 -18.80 -27.02
CA THR A 799 -4.74 -20.19 -27.46
C THR A 799 -5.22 -20.30 -28.91
N ASP A 800 -5.01 -21.46 -29.54
CA ASP A 800 -5.58 -21.80 -30.85
C ASP A 800 -7.12 -21.74 -30.93
N LYS A 801 -7.84 -21.65 -29.80
CA LYS A 801 -9.30 -21.44 -29.76
C LYS A 801 -9.71 -20.00 -30.04
N ASP A 802 -8.78 -19.05 -29.93
CA ASP A 802 -9.06 -17.63 -30.12
C ASP A 802 -9.03 -17.24 -31.61
N ILE A 803 -8.67 -18.18 -32.49
CA ILE A 803 -8.73 -18.03 -33.95
C ILE A 803 -10.19 -18.11 -34.41
N VAL A 804 -10.68 -17.07 -35.08
CA VAL A 804 -12.06 -17.01 -35.58
C VAL A 804 -12.22 -17.96 -36.77
N LEU A 805 -13.37 -18.64 -36.82
CA LEU A 805 -13.71 -19.55 -37.91
C LEU A 805 -13.74 -18.81 -39.26
N GLY A 806 -12.72 -19.05 -40.09
CA GLY A 806 -12.59 -18.45 -41.42
C GLY A 806 -11.25 -17.75 -41.66
N ASP A 807 -10.49 -17.48 -40.60
CA ASP A 807 -9.18 -16.83 -40.68
C ASP A 807 -8.06 -17.83 -41.03
N ASP A 808 -6.97 -17.33 -41.60
CA ASP A 808 -5.77 -18.14 -41.82
C ASP A 808 -5.12 -18.45 -40.47
N TRP A 809 -5.32 -19.68 -40.01
CA TRP A 809 -4.84 -20.15 -38.72
C TRP A 809 -3.32 -20.01 -38.55
N GLN A 810 -2.53 -20.03 -39.63
CA GLN A 810 -1.08 -19.85 -39.56
C GLN A 810 -0.72 -18.38 -39.33
N GLU A 811 -1.39 -17.47 -40.04
CA GLU A 811 -1.17 -16.02 -39.92
C GLU A 811 -1.55 -15.51 -38.53
N GLU A 812 -2.65 -16.01 -37.97
CA GLU A 812 -3.09 -15.66 -36.61
C GLU A 812 -2.15 -16.18 -35.51
N ILE A 813 -1.60 -17.39 -35.68
CA ILE A 813 -0.55 -17.91 -34.79
C ILE A 813 0.70 -17.02 -34.88
N ASP A 814 1.15 -16.69 -36.08
CA ASP A 814 2.36 -15.86 -36.29
C ASP A 814 2.19 -14.43 -35.75
N ASN A 815 0.99 -13.86 -35.85
CA ASN A 815 0.65 -12.57 -35.28
C ASN A 815 0.62 -12.63 -33.75
N SER A 816 0.02 -13.66 -33.16
CA SER A 816 -0.05 -13.86 -31.71
C SER A 816 1.31 -14.18 -31.10
N LEU A 817 2.17 -14.89 -31.82
CA LEU A 817 3.57 -15.12 -31.46
C LEU A 817 4.38 -13.81 -31.39
N LYS A 818 3.95 -12.73 -32.07
CA LYS A 818 4.54 -11.38 -31.98
C LYS A 818 3.86 -10.52 -30.90
N ASP A 819 2.54 -10.55 -30.83
CA ASP A 819 1.71 -9.68 -29.98
C ASP A 819 1.71 -10.06 -28.50
N THR A 820 2.03 -11.32 -28.17
CA THR A 820 2.09 -11.79 -26.78
C THR A 820 3.36 -11.31 -26.06
N GLN A 821 3.25 -11.21 -24.73
CA GLN A 821 4.28 -10.69 -23.82
C GLN A 821 5.09 -11.80 -23.12
N ALA A 822 4.50 -13.00 -22.99
CA ALA A 822 5.09 -14.19 -22.38
C ALA A 822 4.49 -15.46 -22.99
N ALA A 823 5.15 -16.60 -22.81
CA ALA A 823 4.64 -17.92 -23.20
C ALA A 823 4.56 -18.89 -22.02
N LEU A 824 3.45 -19.64 -21.95
CA LEU A 824 3.22 -20.76 -21.06
C LEU A 824 3.29 -22.05 -21.88
N LEU A 825 4.30 -22.89 -21.62
CA LEU A 825 4.53 -24.13 -22.37
C LEU A 825 4.01 -25.32 -21.57
N LEU A 826 2.99 -26.02 -22.07
CA LEU A 826 2.46 -27.23 -21.44
C LEU A 826 3.26 -28.45 -21.92
N VAL A 827 4.30 -28.78 -21.17
CA VAL A 827 5.28 -29.78 -21.55
C VAL A 827 4.76 -31.20 -21.26
N SER A 828 4.74 -32.01 -22.32
CA SER A 828 4.40 -33.43 -22.32
C SER A 828 5.21 -34.15 -23.42
N ALA A 829 5.15 -35.49 -23.45
CA ALA A 829 5.72 -36.24 -24.57
C ALA A 829 5.12 -35.83 -25.94
N SER A 830 3.82 -35.50 -25.97
CA SER A 830 3.12 -35.05 -27.18
C SER A 830 3.54 -33.64 -27.60
N PHE A 831 3.76 -32.75 -26.64
CA PHE A 831 4.33 -31.42 -26.89
C PHE A 831 5.71 -31.53 -27.55
N ALA A 832 6.55 -32.41 -27.01
CA ALA A 832 7.88 -32.66 -27.57
C ALA A 832 7.84 -33.38 -28.93
N ALA A 833 6.80 -34.16 -29.23
CA ALA A 833 6.66 -34.86 -30.51
C ALA A 833 6.07 -33.98 -31.62
N SER A 834 5.45 -32.84 -31.29
CA SER A 834 4.82 -31.95 -32.26
C SER A 834 5.86 -31.27 -33.17
N GLY A 835 5.83 -31.61 -34.46
CA GLY A 835 6.65 -30.96 -35.49
C GLY A 835 6.34 -29.48 -35.62
N PHE A 836 5.06 -29.10 -35.54
CA PHE A 836 4.61 -27.72 -35.62
C PHE A 836 5.21 -26.84 -34.51
N ILE A 837 5.12 -27.28 -33.25
CA ILE A 837 5.67 -26.56 -32.09
C ILE A 837 7.19 -26.45 -32.21
N LYS A 838 7.86 -27.50 -32.66
CA LYS A 838 9.32 -27.54 -32.84
C LYS A 838 9.84 -26.60 -33.92
N GLU A 839 9.12 -26.50 -35.03
CA GLU A 839 9.56 -25.78 -36.22
C GLU A 839 9.09 -24.33 -36.25
N ASN A 840 7.92 -24.02 -35.66
CA ASN A 840 7.29 -22.70 -35.78
C ASN A 840 7.24 -21.91 -34.45
N GLU A 841 6.90 -22.55 -33.33
CA GLU A 841 6.70 -21.82 -32.06
C GLU A 841 8.00 -21.68 -31.23
N LEU A 842 8.65 -22.81 -30.92
CA LEU A 842 9.84 -22.82 -30.06
C LEU A 842 10.98 -21.94 -30.58
N PRO A 843 11.35 -21.95 -31.88
CA PRO A 843 12.41 -21.09 -32.38
C PRO A 843 12.14 -19.61 -32.11
N VAL A 844 10.90 -19.16 -32.31
CA VAL A 844 10.46 -17.78 -32.06
C VAL A 844 10.55 -17.45 -30.58
N PHE A 845 10.04 -18.30 -29.68
CA PHE A 845 10.14 -18.05 -28.24
C PHE A 845 11.58 -17.94 -27.76
N PHE A 846 12.46 -18.86 -28.19
CA PHE A 846 13.86 -18.85 -27.76
C PHE A 846 14.63 -17.66 -28.36
N GLN A 847 14.32 -17.25 -29.59
CA GLN A 847 14.88 -16.06 -30.19
C GLN A 847 14.46 -14.81 -29.41
N ARG A 848 13.16 -14.61 -29.18
CA ARG A 848 12.64 -13.48 -28.38
C ARG A 848 13.14 -13.51 -26.94
N LYS A 849 13.36 -14.69 -26.35
CA LYS A 849 13.96 -14.80 -25.01
C LYS A 849 15.39 -14.26 -24.99
N LYS A 850 16.16 -14.51 -26.06
CA LYS A 850 17.54 -14.02 -26.21
C LYS A 850 17.61 -12.52 -26.56
N GLU A 851 16.69 -12.04 -27.40
CA GLU A 851 16.73 -10.68 -27.95
C GLU A 851 15.94 -9.65 -27.11
N GLU A 852 14.80 -10.05 -26.54
CA GLU A 852 13.83 -9.16 -25.86
C GLU A 852 13.62 -9.51 -24.37
N GLY A 853 14.34 -10.52 -23.85
CA GLY A 853 14.09 -11.04 -22.51
C GLY A 853 12.69 -11.67 -22.36
N TYR A 854 12.13 -12.22 -23.45
CA TYR A 854 10.81 -12.85 -23.47
C TYR A 854 10.64 -13.94 -22.39
N CYS A 855 9.54 -13.83 -21.64
CA CYS A 855 9.25 -14.71 -20.52
C CYS A 855 8.71 -16.05 -21.02
N ILE A 856 9.35 -17.15 -20.63
CA ILE A 856 8.91 -18.51 -20.98
C ILE A 856 8.75 -19.30 -19.68
N MET A 857 7.54 -19.79 -19.42
CA MET A 857 7.20 -20.63 -18.27
C MET A 857 6.84 -22.05 -18.73
N PRO A 858 7.76 -23.02 -18.62
CA PRO A 858 7.44 -24.41 -18.87
C PRO A 858 6.77 -25.05 -17.64
N VAL A 859 5.58 -25.60 -17.85
CA VAL A 859 4.80 -26.35 -16.85
C VAL A 859 4.70 -27.80 -17.32
N LEU A 860 5.16 -28.71 -16.47
CA LEU A 860 5.05 -30.15 -16.73
C LEU A 860 3.59 -30.57 -16.56
N VAL A 861 2.91 -30.95 -17.64
CA VAL A 861 1.50 -31.39 -17.58
C VAL A 861 1.33 -32.90 -17.57
N ARG A 862 2.30 -33.65 -18.10
CA ARG A 862 2.40 -35.12 -18.03
C ARG A 862 3.85 -35.53 -17.81
N GLU A 863 4.09 -36.77 -17.39
CA GLU A 863 5.45 -37.30 -17.28
C GLU A 863 6.23 -37.16 -18.60
N PHE A 864 7.50 -36.74 -18.49
CA PHE A 864 8.36 -36.45 -19.63
C PHE A 864 9.81 -36.82 -19.30
N ASP A 865 10.47 -37.54 -20.21
CA ASP A 865 11.90 -37.83 -20.12
C ASP A 865 12.71 -36.68 -20.76
N PHE A 866 13.46 -35.97 -19.92
CA PHE A 866 14.26 -34.81 -20.29
C PHE A 866 15.50 -35.15 -21.14
N GLY A 867 15.85 -36.44 -21.30
CA GLY A 867 17.09 -36.88 -21.91
C GLY A 867 17.33 -36.45 -23.37
N HIS A 868 16.31 -35.94 -24.07
CA HIS A 868 16.38 -35.63 -25.51
C HIS A 868 15.93 -34.20 -25.90
N PHE A 869 15.66 -33.30 -24.95
CA PHE A 869 15.13 -31.95 -25.24
C PHE A 869 16.02 -30.82 -24.72
N GLU A 870 17.24 -30.76 -25.26
CA GLU A 870 18.37 -29.97 -24.75
C GLU A 870 18.13 -28.45 -24.57
N LYS A 871 17.17 -27.85 -25.30
CA LYS A 871 16.85 -26.41 -25.19
C LYS A 871 15.85 -26.11 -24.07
N ILE A 872 14.83 -26.95 -23.88
CA ILE A 872 13.82 -26.76 -22.82
C ILE A 872 14.37 -27.22 -21.47
N SER A 873 15.23 -28.24 -21.44
CA SER A 873 15.89 -28.70 -20.20
C SER A 873 16.81 -27.66 -19.56
N LYS A 874 17.21 -26.62 -20.32
CA LYS A 874 18.00 -25.48 -19.83
C LYS A 874 17.14 -24.36 -19.23
N ILE A 875 15.81 -24.44 -19.27
CA ILE A 875 14.89 -23.48 -18.63
C ILE A 875 14.35 -24.08 -17.33
N GLN A 876 14.27 -23.26 -16.28
CA GLN A 876 13.67 -23.66 -15.02
C GLN A 876 12.17 -23.95 -15.18
N PHE A 877 11.75 -25.17 -14.81
CA PHE A 877 10.36 -25.57 -14.73
C PHE A 877 9.68 -25.01 -13.48
N PHE A 878 8.37 -24.79 -13.58
CA PHE A 878 7.56 -24.51 -12.40
C PHE A 878 7.66 -25.66 -11.39
N LYS A 879 8.06 -25.32 -10.16
CA LYS A 879 8.11 -26.23 -9.02
C LYS A 879 7.03 -25.82 -8.03
N PRO A 880 5.98 -26.63 -7.84
CA PRO A 880 4.82 -26.18 -7.08
C PRO A 880 5.07 -25.97 -5.58
N TYR A 881 6.18 -26.46 -5.01
CA TYR A 881 6.52 -26.33 -3.58
C TYR A 881 8.04 -26.19 -3.35
N HIS A 882 8.43 -25.25 -2.48
CA HIS A 882 9.73 -25.24 -1.80
C HIS A 882 9.53 -25.85 -0.40
N GLY A 883 9.95 -27.09 -0.21
CA GLY A 883 9.67 -27.91 0.98
C GLY A 883 8.75 -29.09 0.61
N ASP A 884 9.22 -30.30 0.87
CA ASP A 884 8.81 -31.54 0.21
C ASP A 884 7.34 -31.94 0.36
N TYR A 885 6.77 -32.55 -0.70
CA TYR A 885 5.65 -33.46 -0.51
C TYR A 885 6.19 -34.77 0.07
N GLU A 886 5.79 -35.07 1.31
CA GLU A 886 5.79 -36.44 1.82
C GLU A 886 4.76 -37.26 1.03
N TYR A 887 5.18 -37.82 -0.09
CA TYR A 887 4.65 -39.08 -0.60
C TYR A 887 5.85 -40.00 -0.83
N THR A 888 6.14 -40.84 0.16
CA THR A 888 7.22 -41.81 0.09
C THR A 888 6.84 -42.94 -0.86
N ASN A 889 7.24 -42.81 -2.13
CA ASN A 889 7.53 -43.95 -2.98
C ASN A 889 9.06 -44.16 -2.99
N PRO A 890 9.61 -45.26 -2.44
CA PRO A 890 11.06 -45.43 -2.23
C PRO A 890 11.92 -45.54 -3.51
N ALA A 891 11.36 -45.37 -4.70
CA ALA A 891 12.04 -45.69 -5.96
C ALA A 891 12.57 -44.49 -6.78
N ILE A 892 12.18 -43.22 -6.51
CA ILE A 892 12.54 -42.11 -7.42
C ILE A 892 12.84 -40.81 -6.64
N GLN A 893 14.11 -40.39 -6.62
CA GLN A 893 14.56 -39.09 -6.12
C GLN A 893 14.23 -37.95 -7.13
N HIS A 894 13.68 -36.84 -6.63
CA HIS A 894 13.43 -35.56 -7.32
C HIS A 894 12.61 -35.60 -8.62
N THR A 895 11.30 -35.84 -8.53
CA THR A 895 10.38 -35.65 -9.67
C THR A 895 9.49 -34.43 -9.46
N VAL A 896 9.47 -33.51 -10.44
CA VAL A 896 8.44 -32.47 -10.57
C VAL A 896 7.11 -33.19 -10.81
N MET A 897 6.12 -33.00 -9.94
CA MET A 897 4.81 -33.63 -10.13
C MET A 897 4.10 -33.00 -11.35
N PRO A 898 3.71 -33.79 -12.37
CA PRO A 898 2.99 -33.25 -13.51
C PRO A 898 1.56 -32.83 -13.13
N PHE A 899 1.03 -31.84 -13.84
CA PHE A 899 -0.29 -31.29 -13.56
C PHE A 899 -1.44 -32.31 -13.72
N ASP A 900 -1.33 -33.29 -14.61
CA ASP A 900 -2.36 -34.34 -14.77
C ASP A 900 -2.62 -35.11 -13.47
N LYS A 901 -1.58 -35.41 -12.69
CA LYS A 901 -1.70 -36.04 -11.36
C LYS A 901 -2.48 -35.17 -10.38
N ILE A 902 -2.49 -33.86 -10.56
CA ILE A 902 -3.17 -32.88 -9.70
C ILE A 902 -4.61 -32.61 -10.20
N ALA A 903 -4.80 -32.65 -11.52
CA ALA A 903 -6.06 -32.39 -12.20
C ALA A 903 -7.02 -33.59 -12.15
N GLU A 904 -6.51 -34.82 -12.29
CA GLU A 904 -7.34 -36.03 -12.51
C GLU A 904 -7.54 -36.90 -11.25
N TYR A 905 -6.81 -36.66 -10.15
CA TYR A 905 -6.99 -37.45 -8.93
C TYR A 905 -8.24 -37.04 -8.12
N LYS A 906 -9.10 -38.01 -7.83
CA LYS A 906 -10.35 -37.82 -7.07
C LYS A 906 -10.15 -37.66 -5.55
N ASP A 907 -8.99 -38.04 -5.02
CA ASP A 907 -8.72 -38.13 -3.57
C ASP A 907 -7.61 -37.15 -3.09
N ILE A 908 -7.35 -36.07 -3.83
CA ILE A 908 -6.43 -35.02 -3.35
C ILE A 908 -7.15 -34.19 -2.27
N PRO A 909 -6.55 -33.99 -1.07
CA PRO A 909 -7.08 -33.11 -0.02
C PRO A 909 -7.54 -31.74 -0.56
N ASP A 910 -8.69 -31.27 -0.08
CA ASP A 910 -9.22 -29.95 -0.40
C ASP A 910 -8.15 -28.88 -0.18
N GLY A 911 -7.82 -28.15 -1.25
CA GLY A 911 -6.87 -27.04 -1.21
C GLY A 911 -5.52 -27.28 -1.89
N ILE A 912 -5.08 -28.51 -2.20
CA ILE A 912 -3.81 -28.73 -2.93
C ILE A 912 -3.89 -28.20 -4.36
N ARG A 913 -4.98 -28.47 -5.07
CA ARG A 913 -5.21 -27.97 -6.44
C ARG A 913 -5.27 -26.44 -6.47
N GLU A 914 -5.96 -25.85 -5.51
CA GLU A 914 -6.03 -24.39 -5.36
C GLU A 914 -4.68 -23.78 -4.97
N ARG A 915 -3.89 -24.47 -4.13
CA ARG A 915 -2.52 -24.06 -3.79
C ARG A 915 -1.57 -24.17 -4.98
N TYR A 916 -1.72 -25.18 -5.84
CA TYR A 916 -0.97 -25.29 -7.10
C TYR A 916 -1.26 -24.11 -8.03
N TYR A 917 -2.54 -23.77 -8.24
CA TYR A 917 -2.91 -22.60 -9.05
C TYR A 917 -2.41 -21.29 -8.45
N LYS A 918 -2.55 -21.11 -7.13
CA LYS A 918 -2.03 -19.92 -6.42
C LYS A 918 -0.52 -19.77 -6.61
N ASN A 919 0.24 -20.85 -6.49
CA ASN A 919 1.69 -20.83 -6.61
C ASN A 919 2.14 -20.60 -8.07
N LEU A 920 1.48 -21.24 -9.04
CA LEU A 920 1.78 -21.03 -10.46
C LEU A 920 1.42 -19.62 -10.90
N ALA A 921 0.26 -19.09 -10.47
CA ALA A 921 -0.13 -17.71 -10.68
C ALA A 921 0.88 -16.74 -10.05
N ALA A 922 1.41 -17.05 -8.85
CA ALA A 922 2.45 -16.24 -8.21
C ALA A 922 3.75 -16.21 -8.99
N GLU A 923 4.19 -17.34 -9.55
CA GLU A 923 5.41 -17.37 -10.36
C GLU A 923 5.22 -16.73 -11.74
N ILE A 924 4.05 -16.89 -12.38
CA ILE A 924 3.72 -16.17 -13.61
C ILE A 924 3.72 -14.66 -13.36
N ASP A 925 3.02 -14.18 -12.33
CA ASP A 925 2.96 -12.76 -11.98
C ASP A 925 4.33 -12.20 -11.58
N LYS A 926 5.14 -12.95 -10.83
CA LYS A 926 6.53 -12.58 -10.50
C LYS A 926 7.41 -12.49 -11.74
N MET A 927 7.32 -13.44 -12.67
CA MET A 927 8.10 -13.45 -13.91
C MET A 927 7.69 -12.28 -14.82
N VAL A 928 6.38 -12.04 -14.96
CA VAL A 928 5.82 -10.93 -15.72
C VAL A 928 6.22 -9.61 -15.09
N ARG A 929 6.02 -9.40 -13.78
CA ARG A 929 6.53 -8.23 -13.06
C ARG A 929 8.01 -8.01 -13.33
N LYS A 930 8.86 -9.01 -13.12
CA LYS A 930 10.31 -8.87 -13.36
C LYS A 930 10.65 -8.34 -14.77
N LYS A 931 9.84 -8.63 -15.79
CA LYS A 931 9.99 -8.09 -17.15
C LYS A 931 9.33 -6.73 -17.33
N PHE A 932 8.15 -6.52 -16.76
CA PHE A 932 7.30 -5.33 -16.99
C PHE A 932 7.46 -4.21 -15.95
N THR A 933 8.00 -4.47 -14.75
CA THR A 933 8.60 -3.47 -13.84
C THR A 933 10.09 -3.23 -14.12
N LYS A 934 10.59 -3.67 -15.28
CA LYS A 934 11.85 -3.19 -15.88
C LYS A 934 11.58 -2.15 -16.99
N LYS A 935 10.31 -1.77 -17.20
CA LYS A 935 9.81 -1.01 -18.35
C LYS A 935 8.67 -0.06 -17.98
N ILE A 936 7.81 -0.44 -17.04
CA ILE A 936 7.29 0.49 -16.04
C ILE A 936 8.49 0.87 -15.25
#